data_AF-U2L1F3-F1
#
_entry.id   AF-U2L1F3-F1
#
_cell.length_a   1.000
_cell.length_b   1.000
_cell.length_c   1.000
_cell.angle_alpha   90.00
_cell.angle_beta   90.00
_cell.angle_gamma   90.00
#
_symmetry.space_group_name_H-M   'P 1'
#
loop_
_entity.id
_entity.type
_entity.pdbx_description
1 polymer ?
#
loop_
_entity_poly.entity_id
_entity_poly.type
_entity_poly.pdbx_seq_one_letter_code
_entity_poly.pdbx_strand_id
1 'polypeptide(L)'
;MLALAHRIKSIKELFPFLIVGIFLLSACQSEHKTQVDRLNDISYSYHYRNLDSTKHYAEKALNLSQNYDNGHAEALNNLAFVSIVRMHYDNAYKLLNTTLKTTDNQIELLVADVQFMRLCQRQSRNKDFYIYRESAIHRLRRIKEEQSTLTIRQQKRLTYAKSEFDIVNSTYFYYIGLRKQAIEALNNIDPYGAIQQDTAQLLSYYYNIGSGGMISSGTGKEIIQKEFDYLMKSYLLSRQHNYPYWEANSMQAISEHLQDTKQRNMLIADNLPAMKYLNIDHMPDSLLAGNLAQRALNIFVKYGDVYQIAGAYRTLAQCYWHIHDYHSASICLNDALFRDTVINQAPALVASIREQMSLVYSAIDNKMQSDFNRNIYLDMQEKTRQDRQLEARADQLNKSASTLNYMIGAVVFMIVIVVILLIIFDRMRVRSDKKFSMKRLIAPLNEWQERERVIRLKREEDFEQVDELIKMENLHLSDNLRRNIEQRAKIALVNSITPLIDRIIHEINCLRKRHETEKVREERYAYISELTDQISEYNNVLTQWIQLRQGQLSIRVESFALQDLFNIVAKGYMSFKLKGISLKVSPTKDVVKADKTLTLFMINTLADNARKYTQQGGCVKIYSRSTENTVDIVIEDNGLGMSEKQVSHLFDHKTIVDESLKESDSIADEKSHGFGLMNCKGIIDKYKKISSIFSICFIKAESELGKGSRFTFRLPKGTVRLLLCLFMSSISLSAFSSPFLLKKAASFADSAYFCNLNGQYHRTLDYADSCRTYLNKYYRTLKLHDSNDTLRYIETDVIPPEISWYHKHLRFDYNVILDIRNETAVANLALHEWDAYHYNNRVYTLLFRETSADNSLGEYVRVMQRSENNKNVAIILLVLLLISIFPAYYFLYYRYRLYYRLAVDRVNMINSVLLSNISSHEKLSQINEIWAQTSVLLKSTTNKLNDVVSKIRIALSDKIEDDSKLTTNLELANDELHRIIYENQKLHVSNNVLDNCLSTLKHETMYYPSRIRQLVDEDKKDLNAIREVALYYKQLYALLSEQAMVQLDNNLKVNSRLVNYLFELIKKISGESNIQRTVKDKDKLYAMICLELPSLHLTDAQCAVLFTPLSIDIHYMVCRQIVREIGETTNLRGCGISASQLNGSQGTLIEITLPRQLNIK
;
A
#
# COMPACT_ATOMS: atom_id res chain seq x y z
N MET A 1 70.33 -42.12 20.80
CA MET A 1 69.05 -42.34 21.51
C MET A 1 69.07 -41.85 22.97
N LEU A 2 70.10 -42.15 23.78
CA LEU A 2 70.11 -41.89 25.23
C LEU A 2 69.69 -40.47 25.68
N ALA A 3 70.08 -39.41 24.95
CA ALA A 3 69.70 -38.03 25.29
C ALA A 3 68.18 -37.75 25.27
N LEU A 4 67.39 -38.54 24.52
CA LEU A 4 65.93 -38.37 24.45
C LEU A 4 65.21 -38.97 25.67
N ALA A 5 65.73 -40.09 26.19
CA ALA A 5 65.13 -40.80 27.32
C ALA A 5 65.12 -39.94 28.60
N HIS A 6 66.16 -39.13 28.81
CA HIS A 6 66.30 -38.35 30.05
C HIS A 6 65.30 -37.19 30.16
N ARG A 7 64.90 -36.58 29.04
CA ARG A 7 63.87 -35.51 28.99
C ARG A 7 62.44 -36.02 29.20
N ILE A 8 62.16 -37.29 28.89
CA ILE A 8 60.83 -37.87 29.06
C ILE A 8 60.52 -38.13 30.56
N LYS A 9 61.56 -38.30 31.40
CA LYS A 9 61.37 -38.58 32.83
C LYS A 9 60.85 -37.37 33.62
N SER A 10 61.41 -36.18 33.41
CA SER A 10 60.98 -34.95 34.13
C SER A 10 59.54 -34.52 33.80
N ILE A 11 59.04 -34.83 32.60
CA ILE A 11 57.67 -34.50 32.19
C ILE A 11 56.62 -35.31 32.97
N LYS A 12 56.96 -36.53 33.42
CA LYS A 12 56.05 -37.34 34.27
C LYS A 12 55.95 -36.83 35.71
N GLU A 13 56.97 -36.15 36.22
CA GLU A 13 57.01 -35.63 37.60
C GLU A 13 56.28 -34.29 37.74
N LEU A 14 56.13 -33.50 36.66
CA LEU A 14 55.25 -32.30 36.66
C LEU A 14 53.75 -32.62 36.49
N PHE A 15 53.40 -33.79 35.94
CA PHE A 15 52.01 -34.10 35.59
C PHE A 15 51.02 -34.05 36.76
N PRO A 16 51.35 -34.56 37.98
CA PRO A 16 50.49 -34.43 39.16
C PRO A 16 50.28 -32.97 39.58
N PHE A 17 51.33 -32.15 39.56
CA PHE A 17 51.26 -30.74 39.95
C PHE A 17 50.41 -29.91 38.97
N LEU A 18 50.46 -30.22 37.67
CA LEU A 18 49.61 -29.56 36.68
C LEU A 18 48.12 -29.86 36.93
N ILE A 19 47.79 -31.11 37.26
CA ILE A 19 46.42 -31.54 37.58
C ILE A 19 45.93 -30.87 38.87
N VAL A 20 46.74 -30.82 39.93
CA VAL A 20 46.39 -30.12 41.18
C VAL A 20 46.19 -28.62 40.94
N GLY A 21 47.02 -27.98 40.09
CA GLY A 21 46.84 -26.58 39.69
C GLY A 21 45.51 -26.33 38.97
N ILE A 22 45.08 -27.25 38.09
CA ILE A 22 43.78 -27.18 37.40
C ILE A 22 42.61 -27.33 38.38
N PHE A 23 42.69 -28.25 39.35
CA PHE A 23 41.66 -28.39 40.38
C PHE A 23 41.59 -27.17 41.33
N LEU A 24 42.73 -26.57 41.69
CA LEU A 24 42.76 -25.35 42.50
C LEU A 24 42.15 -24.14 41.76
N LEU A 25 42.38 -24.02 40.45
CA LEU A 25 41.75 -22.97 39.63
C LEU A 25 40.24 -23.22 39.41
N SER A 26 39.79 -24.47 39.46
CA SER A 26 38.36 -24.81 39.37
C SER A 26 37.56 -24.56 40.66
N ALA A 27 38.22 -24.33 41.79
CA ALA A 27 37.55 -24.13 43.09
C ALA A 27 37.00 -22.71 43.28
N CYS A 28 37.45 -21.73 42.50
CA CYS A 28 37.00 -20.34 42.59
C CYS A 28 35.74 -20.09 41.75
N GLN A 29 34.57 -20.52 42.24
CA GLN A 29 33.32 -19.90 41.80
C GLN A 29 33.36 -18.40 42.15
N SER A 30 33.40 -17.53 41.14
CA SER A 30 33.40 -16.08 41.33
C SER A 30 32.13 -15.65 42.06
N GLU A 31 32.28 -15.06 43.24
CA GLU A 31 31.23 -14.68 44.20
C GLU A 31 30.05 -13.91 43.55
N HIS A 32 30.34 -13.08 42.55
CA HIS A 32 29.33 -12.33 41.82
C HIS A 32 28.34 -13.19 41.02
N LYS A 33 28.66 -14.43 40.62
CA LYS A 33 27.74 -15.28 39.82
C LYS A 33 26.54 -15.73 40.63
N THR A 34 26.76 -16.29 41.82
CA THR A 34 25.68 -16.67 42.74
C THR A 34 24.91 -15.45 43.28
N GLN A 35 25.57 -14.28 43.37
CA GLN A 35 24.92 -13.01 43.69
C GLN A 35 23.99 -12.51 42.57
N VAL A 36 24.42 -12.57 41.30
CA VAL A 36 23.62 -12.20 40.12
C VAL A 36 22.42 -13.14 39.96
N ASP A 37 22.63 -14.45 40.07
CA ASP A 37 21.57 -15.47 40.08
C ASP A 37 20.50 -15.16 41.14
N ARG A 38 20.93 -14.88 42.38
CA ARG A 38 20.03 -14.51 43.47
C ARG A 38 19.27 -13.21 43.19
N LEU A 39 19.90 -12.22 42.58
CA LEU A 39 19.24 -10.96 42.20
C LEU A 39 18.21 -11.16 41.08
N ASN A 40 18.49 -12.04 40.12
CA ASN A 40 17.53 -12.42 39.08
C ASN A 40 16.36 -13.24 39.63
N ASP A 41 16.60 -14.17 40.55
CA ASP A 41 15.54 -14.93 41.23
C ASP A 41 14.62 -13.99 42.04
N ILE A 42 15.20 -13.02 42.76
CA ILE A 42 14.44 -11.98 43.47
C ILE A 42 13.66 -11.11 42.48
N SER A 43 14.29 -10.64 41.40
CA SER A 43 13.64 -9.88 40.31
C SER A 43 12.43 -10.64 39.75
N TYR A 44 12.59 -11.92 39.40
CA TYR A 44 11.49 -12.76 38.91
C TYR A 44 10.36 -12.89 39.94
N SER A 45 10.69 -13.08 41.22
CA SER A 45 9.68 -13.16 42.29
C SER A 45 8.83 -11.88 42.44
N TYR A 46 9.32 -10.74 41.95
CA TYR A 46 8.58 -9.47 41.95
C TYR A 46 7.74 -9.21 40.70
N HIS A 47 7.88 -9.98 39.60
CA HIS A 47 7.22 -9.72 38.30
C HIS A 47 5.76 -9.26 38.46
N TYR A 48 4.92 -10.14 39.00
CA TYR A 48 3.48 -9.92 39.19
C TYR A 48 3.11 -9.34 40.56
N ARG A 49 4.08 -8.70 41.25
CA ARG A 49 3.92 -8.06 42.55
C ARG A 49 4.24 -6.56 42.53
N ASN A 50 5.37 -6.18 41.93
CA ASN A 50 5.82 -4.80 41.84
C ASN A 50 6.85 -4.61 40.72
N LEU A 51 6.50 -3.79 39.72
CA LEU A 51 7.34 -3.57 38.53
C LEU A 51 8.64 -2.81 38.83
N ASP A 52 8.63 -1.85 39.76
CA ASP A 52 9.83 -1.08 40.08
C ASP A 52 10.83 -1.90 40.91
N SER A 53 10.35 -2.81 41.76
CA SER A 53 11.20 -3.81 42.44
C SER A 53 11.81 -4.78 41.42
N THR A 54 11.00 -5.30 40.49
CA THR A 54 11.48 -6.14 39.38
C THR A 54 12.60 -5.45 38.61
N LYS A 55 12.35 -4.19 38.18
CA LYS A 55 13.33 -3.36 37.48
C LYS A 55 14.60 -3.16 38.31
N HIS A 56 14.47 -2.75 39.57
CA HIS A 56 15.59 -2.43 40.46
C HIS A 56 16.52 -3.62 40.72
N TYR A 57 15.97 -4.83 40.93
CA TYR A 57 16.78 -6.02 41.11
C TYR A 57 17.40 -6.52 39.80
N ALA A 58 16.71 -6.37 38.67
CA ALA A 58 17.26 -6.68 37.36
C ALA A 58 18.39 -5.70 36.94
N GLU A 59 18.26 -4.39 37.18
CA GLU A 59 19.34 -3.41 36.95
C GLU A 59 20.57 -3.71 37.83
N LYS A 60 20.37 -4.14 39.07
CA LYS A 60 21.46 -4.61 39.96
C LYS A 60 22.13 -5.89 39.45
N ALA A 61 21.35 -6.88 39.00
CA ALA A 61 21.88 -8.10 38.40
C ALA A 61 22.69 -7.78 37.13
N LEU A 62 22.15 -6.94 36.25
CA LEU A 62 22.79 -6.49 35.01
C LEU A 62 24.15 -5.83 35.29
N ASN A 63 24.21 -4.87 36.22
CA ASN A 63 25.44 -4.15 36.55
C ASN A 63 26.53 -5.03 37.21
N LEU A 64 26.15 -6.12 37.87
CA LEU A 64 27.09 -7.07 38.50
C LEU A 64 27.51 -8.23 37.57
N SER A 65 26.80 -8.45 36.46
CA SER A 65 26.95 -9.61 35.57
C SER A 65 28.18 -9.61 34.63
N GLN A 66 29.19 -8.76 34.90
CA GLN A 66 30.30 -8.40 33.99
C GLN A 66 30.85 -9.53 33.10
N ASN A 67 31.23 -10.67 33.69
CA ASN A 67 31.77 -11.85 33.00
C ASN A 67 30.84 -13.07 33.19
N TYR A 68 29.53 -12.83 33.12
CA TYR A 68 28.49 -13.85 33.33
C TYR A 68 27.26 -13.61 32.46
N ASP A 69 27.44 -13.87 31.17
CA ASP A 69 26.49 -13.65 30.08
C ASP A 69 25.09 -14.23 30.32
N ASN A 70 25.00 -15.36 31.01
CA ASN A 70 23.73 -16.01 31.33
C ASN A 70 22.89 -15.19 32.32
N GLY A 71 23.52 -14.68 33.39
CA GLY A 71 22.86 -13.80 34.35
C GLY A 71 22.58 -12.41 33.78
N HIS A 72 23.43 -11.94 32.86
CA HIS A 72 23.19 -10.72 32.09
C HIS A 72 21.93 -10.86 31.20
N ALA A 73 21.83 -11.95 30.43
CA ALA A 73 20.70 -12.26 29.58
C ALA A 73 19.39 -12.41 30.35
N GLU A 74 19.43 -13.07 31.51
CA GLU A 74 18.28 -13.19 32.41
C GLU A 74 17.85 -11.84 33.00
N ALA A 75 18.80 -10.95 33.33
CA ALA A 75 18.51 -9.58 33.76
C ALA A 75 17.87 -8.75 32.64
N LEU A 76 18.37 -8.86 31.40
CA LEU A 76 17.77 -8.22 30.21
C LEU A 76 16.33 -8.71 29.98
N ASN A 77 16.09 -10.03 30.09
CA ASN A 77 14.76 -10.63 29.98
C ASN A 77 13.80 -10.11 31.09
N ASN A 78 14.29 -9.87 32.30
CA ASN A 78 13.50 -9.25 33.37
C ASN A 78 13.15 -7.77 33.09
N LEU A 79 14.09 -7.00 32.53
CA LEU A 79 13.84 -5.60 32.12
C LEU A 79 12.93 -5.49 30.89
N ALA A 80 12.99 -6.48 29.99
CA ALA A 80 12.09 -6.59 28.84
C ALA A 80 10.64 -6.83 29.29
N PHE A 81 10.41 -7.71 30.27
CA PHE A 81 9.09 -7.92 30.87
C PHE A 81 8.49 -6.60 31.41
N VAL A 82 9.24 -5.86 32.23
CA VAL A 82 8.78 -4.54 32.75
C VAL A 82 8.49 -3.55 31.61
N SER A 83 9.29 -3.57 30.55
CA SER A 83 9.08 -2.73 29.37
C SER A 83 7.84 -3.11 28.56
N ILE A 84 7.50 -4.41 28.46
CA ILE A 84 6.27 -4.90 27.82
C ILE A 84 5.03 -4.50 28.62
N VAL A 85 5.07 -4.65 29.96
CA VAL A 85 3.95 -4.31 30.85
C VAL A 85 3.67 -2.80 30.85
N ARG A 86 4.73 -1.96 30.79
CA ARG A 86 4.61 -0.49 30.63
C ARG A 86 4.37 -0.04 29.18
N MET A 87 4.13 -0.96 28.25
CA MET A 87 3.95 -0.69 26.80
C MET A 87 5.09 0.11 26.13
N HIS A 88 6.29 0.09 26.72
CA HIS A 88 7.52 0.65 26.16
C HIS A 88 8.13 -0.35 25.14
N TYR A 89 7.37 -0.70 24.11
CA TYR A 89 7.68 -1.84 23.23
C TYR A 89 9.00 -1.68 22.46
N ASP A 90 9.39 -0.47 22.04
CA ASP A 90 10.70 -0.25 21.40
C ASP A 90 11.88 -0.50 22.36
N ASN A 91 11.69 -0.29 23.66
CA ASN A 91 12.69 -0.61 24.67
C ASN A 91 12.76 -2.12 24.93
N ALA A 92 11.61 -2.80 24.98
CA ALA A 92 11.55 -4.25 25.06
C ALA A 92 12.25 -4.91 23.85
N TYR A 93 11.98 -4.44 22.63
CA TYR A 93 12.68 -4.90 21.42
C TYR A 93 14.20 -4.72 21.53
N LYS A 94 14.70 -3.59 22.05
CA LYS A 94 16.16 -3.35 22.24
C LYS A 94 16.77 -4.30 23.27
N LEU A 95 16.10 -4.52 24.40
CA LEU A 95 16.57 -5.41 25.46
C LEU A 95 16.64 -6.86 24.98
N LEU A 96 15.55 -7.37 24.39
CA LEU A 96 15.49 -8.75 23.89
C LEU A 96 16.47 -9.01 22.73
N ASN A 97 16.67 -8.04 21.82
CA ASN A 97 17.69 -8.14 20.77
C ASN A 97 19.14 -8.05 21.31
N THR A 98 19.33 -7.56 22.54
CA THR A 98 20.61 -7.65 23.25
C THR A 98 20.75 -9.03 23.90
N THR A 99 19.69 -9.58 24.53
CA THR A 99 19.68 -10.97 25.05
C THR A 99 20.13 -11.97 23.98
N LEU A 100 19.57 -11.87 22.76
CA LEU A 100 19.92 -12.74 21.62
C LEU A 100 21.38 -12.66 21.15
N LYS A 101 22.15 -11.66 21.60
CA LYS A 101 23.56 -11.44 21.25
C LYS A 101 24.53 -11.72 22.39
N THR A 102 24.06 -11.68 23.64
CA THR A 102 24.91 -11.81 24.82
C THR A 102 25.20 -13.27 25.19
N THR A 103 24.22 -14.17 25.11
CA THR A 103 24.34 -15.55 25.61
C THR A 103 24.08 -16.61 24.53
N ASP A 104 24.67 -17.79 24.69
CA ASP A 104 24.31 -19.02 23.97
C ASP A 104 23.34 -19.93 24.76
N ASN A 105 22.97 -19.54 25.99
CA ASN A 105 22.08 -20.30 26.87
C ASN A 105 20.67 -20.44 26.26
N GLN A 106 20.34 -21.64 25.81
CA GLN A 106 19.10 -21.91 25.09
C GLN A 106 17.83 -21.61 25.91
N ILE A 107 17.89 -21.61 27.26
CA ILE A 107 16.75 -21.30 28.12
C ILE A 107 16.47 -19.80 28.14
N GLU A 108 17.48 -18.94 28.31
CA GLU A 108 17.26 -17.48 28.27
C GLU A 108 16.95 -16.97 26.86
N LEU A 109 17.49 -17.63 25.83
CA LEU A 109 17.11 -17.37 24.45
C LEU A 109 15.68 -17.82 24.14
N LEU A 110 15.20 -18.90 24.77
CA LEU A 110 13.79 -19.32 24.69
C LEU A 110 12.87 -18.33 25.41
N VAL A 111 13.24 -17.84 26.60
CA VAL A 111 12.50 -16.77 27.29
C VAL A 111 12.43 -15.51 26.42
N ALA A 112 13.52 -15.15 25.75
CA ALA A 112 13.54 -14.00 24.84
C ALA A 112 12.59 -14.18 23.65
N ASP A 113 12.61 -15.34 22.97
CA ASP A 113 11.70 -15.67 21.88
C ASP A 113 10.22 -15.63 22.33
N VAL A 114 9.92 -16.13 23.53
CA VAL A 114 8.55 -16.10 24.10
C VAL A 114 8.10 -14.67 24.46
N GLN A 115 9.00 -13.82 24.96
CA GLN A 115 8.68 -12.41 25.19
C GLN A 115 8.50 -11.64 23.87
N PHE A 116 9.28 -11.96 22.82
CA PHE A 116 9.00 -11.44 21.47
C PHE A 116 7.63 -11.90 20.96
N MET A 117 7.23 -13.16 21.14
CA MET A 117 5.87 -13.62 20.81
C MET A 117 4.80 -12.80 21.55
N ARG A 118 4.94 -12.60 22.87
CA ARG A 118 4.00 -11.78 23.67
C ARG A 118 3.91 -10.32 23.17
N LEU A 119 5.04 -9.72 22.81
CA LEU A 119 5.11 -8.37 22.26
C LEU A 119 4.43 -8.30 20.87
N CYS A 120 4.75 -9.23 19.97
CA CYS A 120 4.14 -9.33 18.65
C CYS A 120 2.62 -9.56 18.72
N GLN A 121 2.15 -10.34 19.70
CA GLN A 121 0.73 -10.56 19.98
C GLN A 121 0.03 -9.26 20.43
N ARG A 122 0.65 -8.46 21.32
CA ARG A 122 0.12 -7.14 21.70
C ARG A 122 0.04 -6.16 20.51
N GLN A 123 1.10 -6.05 19.73
CA GLN A 123 1.18 -5.16 18.55
C GLN A 123 0.47 -5.70 17.30
N SER A 124 -0.14 -6.89 17.35
CA SER A 124 -0.77 -7.57 16.21
C SER A 124 0.19 -7.88 15.03
N ARG A 125 1.50 -8.03 15.30
CA ARG A 125 2.55 -8.44 14.33
C ARG A 125 2.54 -9.96 14.15
N ASN A 126 1.47 -10.45 13.51
CA ASN A 126 1.18 -11.88 13.37
C ASN A 126 2.29 -12.67 12.63
N LYS A 127 3.00 -12.06 11.67
CA LYS A 127 4.13 -12.67 10.96
C LYS A 127 5.30 -12.93 11.90
N ASP A 128 5.75 -11.90 12.60
CA ASP A 128 6.87 -11.97 13.54
C ASP A 128 6.57 -12.97 14.67
N PHE A 129 5.32 -13.01 15.15
CA PHE A 129 4.85 -14.02 16.10
C PHE A 129 5.19 -15.45 15.65
N TYR A 130 4.91 -15.82 14.39
CA TYR A 130 5.26 -17.14 13.86
C TYR A 130 6.78 -17.37 13.75
N ILE A 131 7.57 -16.34 13.43
CA ILE A 131 9.03 -16.42 13.36
C ILE A 131 9.62 -16.76 14.75
N TYR A 132 9.27 -15.99 15.78
CA TYR A 132 9.73 -16.23 17.14
C TYR A 132 9.16 -17.52 17.73
N ARG A 133 7.92 -17.89 17.38
CA ARG A 133 7.32 -19.16 17.80
C ARG A 133 8.05 -20.38 17.25
N GLU A 134 8.44 -20.40 15.97
CA GLU A 134 9.24 -21.52 15.45
C GLU A 134 10.66 -21.53 16.04
N SER A 135 11.27 -20.34 16.29
CA SER A 135 12.52 -20.23 17.05
C SER A 135 12.43 -20.90 18.44
N ALA A 136 11.39 -20.56 19.20
CA ALA A 136 11.08 -21.16 20.49
C ALA A 136 10.87 -22.69 20.41
N ILE A 137 10.13 -23.17 19.40
CA ILE A 137 9.95 -24.62 19.15
C ILE A 137 11.28 -25.32 18.86
N HIS A 138 12.16 -24.70 18.07
CA HIS A 138 13.50 -25.25 17.80
C HIS A 138 14.36 -25.33 19.06
N ARG A 139 14.33 -24.31 19.94
CA ARG A 139 15.03 -24.37 21.23
C ARG A 139 14.42 -25.40 22.17
N LEU A 140 13.09 -25.48 22.26
CA LEU A 140 12.39 -26.48 23.07
C LEU A 140 12.76 -27.91 22.69
N ARG A 141 12.94 -28.20 21.39
CA ARG A 141 13.45 -29.49 20.92
C ARG A 141 14.88 -29.75 21.40
N ARG A 142 15.81 -28.80 21.18
CA ARG A 142 17.21 -28.94 21.62
C ARG A 142 17.35 -29.09 23.14
N ILE A 143 16.64 -28.28 23.93
CA ILE A 143 16.67 -28.37 25.40
C ILE A 143 16.10 -29.72 25.90
N LYS A 144 15.19 -30.35 25.14
CA LYS A 144 14.65 -31.68 25.47
C LYS A 144 15.70 -32.79 25.35
N GLU A 145 16.68 -32.64 24.45
CA GLU A 145 17.79 -33.60 24.26
C GLU A 145 18.77 -33.55 25.46
N GLU A 146 18.98 -32.37 26.03
CA GLU A 146 19.89 -32.13 27.17
C GLU A 146 19.16 -32.14 28.54
N GLN A 147 17.84 -32.40 28.59
CA GLN A 147 17.00 -32.10 29.77
C GLN A 147 17.40 -32.83 31.07
N SER A 148 18.12 -33.95 30.98
CA SER A 148 18.60 -34.72 32.14
C SER A 148 19.82 -34.12 32.85
N THR A 149 20.52 -33.15 32.24
CA THR A 149 21.73 -32.52 32.82
C THR A 149 21.47 -31.15 33.45
N LEU A 150 20.24 -30.64 33.36
CA LEU A 150 19.86 -29.31 33.85
C LEU A 150 19.89 -29.22 35.38
N THR A 151 20.47 -28.15 35.91
CA THR A 151 20.38 -27.82 37.34
C THR A 151 18.96 -27.49 37.77
N ILE A 152 18.65 -27.61 39.07
CA ILE A 152 17.32 -27.29 39.63
C ILE A 152 16.87 -25.86 39.27
N ARG A 153 17.80 -24.89 39.25
CA ARG A 153 17.51 -23.49 38.86
C ARG A 153 17.12 -23.39 37.37
N GLN A 154 17.90 -24.02 36.48
CA GLN A 154 17.56 -24.11 35.05
C GLN A 154 16.25 -24.86 34.81
N GLN A 155 15.94 -25.90 35.59
CA GLN A 155 14.73 -26.70 35.48
C GLN A 155 13.47 -25.90 35.85
N LYS A 156 13.54 -25.05 36.89
CA LYS A 156 12.51 -24.04 37.20
C LYS A 156 12.36 -23.01 36.09
N ARG A 157 13.48 -22.44 35.62
CA ARG A 157 13.48 -21.43 34.54
C ARG A 157 12.92 -21.97 33.21
N LEU A 158 13.16 -23.24 32.90
CA LEU A 158 12.56 -23.97 31.78
C LEU A 158 11.06 -24.24 31.99
N THR A 159 10.61 -24.47 33.23
CA THR A 159 9.19 -24.64 33.56
C THR A 159 8.42 -23.33 33.32
N TYR A 160 8.98 -22.20 33.75
CA TYR A 160 8.52 -20.86 33.37
C TYR A 160 8.45 -20.70 31.84
N ALA A 161 9.57 -20.93 31.14
CA ALA A 161 9.65 -20.72 29.69
C ALA A 161 8.67 -21.59 28.87
N LYS A 162 8.40 -22.84 29.31
CA LYS A 162 7.42 -23.74 28.69
C LYS A 162 5.97 -23.29 28.92
N SER A 163 5.60 -23.04 30.18
CA SER A 163 4.23 -22.61 30.53
C SER A 163 3.89 -21.25 29.90
N GLU A 164 4.82 -20.30 29.94
CA GLU A 164 4.68 -19.00 29.28
C GLU A 164 4.54 -19.14 27.75
N PHE A 165 5.29 -20.04 27.10
CA PHE A 165 5.15 -20.33 25.67
C PHE A 165 3.76 -20.85 25.32
N ASP A 166 3.26 -21.87 26.04
CA ASP A 166 1.95 -22.47 25.75
C ASP A 166 0.79 -21.51 26.06
N ILE A 167 0.89 -20.70 27.12
CA ILE A 167 -0.08 -19.64 27.44
C ILE A 167 -0.09 -18.56 26.35
N VAL A 168 1.07 -18.03 25.93
CA VAL A 168 1.15 -17.01 24.86
C VAL A 168 0.64 -17.55 23.52
N ASN A 169 0.89 -18.84 23.20
CA ASN A 169 0.26 -19.51 22.05
C ASN A 169 -1.27 -19.54 22.19
N SER A 170 -1.79 -19.96 23.34
CA SER A 170 -3.24 -20.07 23.58
C SER A 170 -3.93 -18.72 23.42
N THR A 171 -3.43 -17.69 24.12
CA THR A 171 -3.94 -16.32 24.03
C THR A 171 -3.93 -15.81 22.58
N TYR A 172 -2.84 -16.02 21.84
CA TYR A 172 -2.74 -15.63 20.43
C TYR A 172 -3.76 -16.34 19.54
N PHE A 173 -3.84 -17.67 19.62
CA PHE A 173 -4.78 -18.46 18.82
C PHE A 173 -6.23 -18.09 19.09
N TYR A 174 -6.58 -17.82 20.35
CA TYR A 174 -7.90 -17.32 20.73
C TYR A 174 -8.22 -15.98 20.04
N TYR A 175 -7.32 -14.99 20.11
CA TYR A 175 -7.52 -13.67 19.48
C TYR A 175 -7.73 -13.74 17.96
N ILE A 176 -7.07 -14.69 17.27
CA ILE A 176 -7.26 -14.89 15.82
C ILE A 176 -8.39 -15.88 15.46
N GLY A 177 -9.19 -16.33 16.45
CA GLY A 177 -10.37 -17.17 16.24
C GLY A 177 -10.10 -18.69 16.20
N LEU A 178 -8.84 -19.11 16.34
CA LEU A 178 -8.41 -20.52 16.27
C LEU A 178 -8.60 -21.23 17.63
N ARG A 179 -9.86 -21.29 18.11
CA ARG A 179 -10.24 -21.83 19.43
C ARG A 179 -9.71 -23.25 19.68
N LYS A 180 -9.66 -24.12 18.67
CA LYS A 180 -9.13 -25.49 18.82
C LYS A 180 -7.64 -25.50 19.17
N GLN A 181 -6.83 -24.75 18.42
CA GLN A 181 -5.40 -24.57 18.70
C GLN A 181 -5.15 -23.86 20.03
N ALA A 182 -6.03 -22.95 20.45
CA ALA A 182 -5.94 -22.30 21.75
C ALA A 182 -6.11 -23.27 22.93
N ILE A 183 -7.07 -24.21 22.82
CA ILE A 183 -7.31 -25.26 23.80
C ILE A 183 -6.17 -26.30 23.77
N GLU A 184 -5.71 -26.70 22.59
CA GLU A 184 -4.57 -27.62 22.42
C GLU A 184 -3.28 -27.09 23.08
N ALA A 185 -3.04 -25.78 23.03
CA ALA A 185 -1.89 -25.17 23.69
C ALA A 185 -1.97 -25.26 25.23
N LEU A 186 -3.12 -24.96 25.85
CA LEU A 186 -3.26 -25.10 27.32
C LEU A 186 -3.21 -26.57 27.79
N ASN A 187 -3.66 -27.51 26.96
CA ASN A 187 -3.58 -28.94 27.24
C ASN A 187 -2.15 -29.50 27.27
N ASN A 188 -1.14 -28.75 26.80
CA ASN A 188 0.27 -29.11 26.99
C ASN A 188 0.75 -28.89 28.44
N ILE A 189 0.04 -28.09 29.23
CA ILE A 189 0.40 -27.73 30.60
C ILE A 189 -0.29 -28.70 31.56
N ASP A 190 0.51 -29.49 32.28
CA ASP A 190 0.04 -30.33 33.39
C ASP A 190 -0.07 -29.50 34.69
N PRO A 191 -1.29 -29.21 35.21
CA PRO A 191 -1.49 -28.44 36.43
C PRO A 191 -1.13 -29.20 37.73
N TYR A 192 -0.87 -30.50 37.64
CA TYR A 192 -0.40 -31.34 38.73
C TYR A 192 1.11 -31.61 38.67
N GLY A 193 1.77 -31.17 37.60
CA GLY A 193 3.19 -31.33 37.34
C GLY A 193 4.05 -30.15 37.81
N ALA A 194 5.18 -29.95 37.12
CA ALA A 194 6.23 -29.02 37.52
C ALA A 194 5.78 -27.56 37.72
N ILE A 195 4.70 -27.12 37.06
CA ILE A 195 4.16 -25.76 37.18
C ILE A 195 3.74 -25.41 38.62
N GLN A 196 3.43 -26.39 39.47
CA GLN A 196 3.13 -26.14 40.89
C GLN A 196 4.32 -25.54 41.67
N GLN A 197 5.54 -25.67 41.16
CA GLN A 197 6.73 -25.03 41.74
C GLN A 197 6.85 -23.53 41.40
N ASP A 198 6.00 -23.02 40.50
CA ASP A 198 5.91 -21.62 40.10
C ASP A 198 4.48 -21.11 40.27
N THR A 199 4.20 -20.51 41.43
CA THR A 199 2.89 -19.95 41.77
C THR A 199 2.41 -18.89 40.77
N ALA A 200 3.31 -18.14 40.14
CA ALA A 200 2.93 -17.11 39.17
C ALA A 200 2.42 -17.72 37.86
N GLN A 201 3.04 -18.81 37.39
CA GLN A 201 2.57 -19.53 36.20
C GLN A 201 1.33 -20.38 36.49
N LEU A 202 1.20 -20.96 37.68
CA LEU A 202 -0.02 -21.66 38.09
C LEU A 202 -1.24 -20.69 38.13
N LEU A 203 -1.05 -19.47 38.64
CA LEU A 203 -2.06 -18.40 38.58
C LEU A 203 -2.39 -18.01 37.14
N SER A 204 -1.37 -17.85 36.29
CA SER A 204 -1.55 -17.56 34.86
C SER A 204 -2.38 -18.62 34.15
N TYR A 205 -2.12 -19.91 34.42
CA TYR A 205 -2.88 -21.04 33.89
C TYR A 205 -4.34 -21.04 34.38
N TYR A 206 -4.59 -20.89 35.70
CA TYR A 206 -5.95 -20.83 36.24
C TYR A 206 -6.75 -19.64 35.68
N TYR A 207 -6.11 -18.47 35.53
CA TYR A 207 -6.74 -17.33 34.89
C TYR A 207 -7.11 -17.62 33.42
N ASN A 208 -6.20 -18.14 32.60
CA ASN A 208 -6.47 -18.36 31.17
C ASN A 208 -7.55 -19.44 30.92
N ILE A 209 -7.73 -20.41 31.81
CA ILE A 209 -8.86 -21.35 31.74
C ILE A 209 -10.15 -20.69 32.25
N GLY A 210 -10.07 -19.91 33.33
CA GLY A 210 -11.21 -19.26 33.96
C GLY A 210 -11.79 -18.07 33.19
N SER A 211 -11.00 -17.38 32.36
CA SER A 211 -11.40 -16.17 31.63
C SER A 211 -12.29 -16.42 30.40
N GLY A 212 -13.07 -17.51 30.40
CA GLY A 212 -14.04 -17.85 29.36
C GLY A 212 -13.48 -18.52 28.10
N GLY A 213 -14.20 -19.53 27.62
CA GLY A 213 -14.08 -20.06 26.26
C GLY A 213 -13.00 -21.12 26.04
N MET A 214 -12.13 -21.39 27.00
CA MET A 214 -11.17 -22.51 26.92
C MET A 214 -11.81 -23.86 27.26
N ILE A 215 -12.95 -23.87 27.97
CA ILE A 215 -13.70 -25.10 28.23
C ILE A 215 -14.72 -25.33 27.10
N SER A 216 -14.81 -26.58 26.62
CA SER A 216 -15.71 -26.99 25.54
C SER A 216 -16.49 -28.27 25.84
N SER A 217 -16.55 -28.71 27.11
CA SER A 217 -17.19 -29.96 27.52
C SER A 217 -18.09 -29.78 28.76
N GLY A 218 -19.36 -30.12 28.58
CA GLY A 218 -20.44 -29.94 29.56
C GLY A 218 -21.60 -29.10 29.01
N THR A 219 -22.66 -28.93 29.80
CA THR A 219 -23.69 -27.92 29.52
C THR A 219 -23.16 -26.49 29.75
N GLY A 220 -23.86 -25.47 29.23
CA GLY A 220 -23.48 -24.07 29.44
C GLY A 220 -23.34 -23.70 30.93
N LYS A 221 -24.24 -24.20 31.80
CA LYS A 221 -24.15 -24.03 33.26
C LYS A 221 -22.85 -24.64 33.82
N GLU A 222 -22.51 -25.87 33.43
CA GLU A 222 -21.27 -26.53 33.88
C GLU A 222 -20.02 -25.81 33.40
N ILE A 223 -20.02 -25.25 32.19
CA ILE A 223 -18.90 -24.49 31.64
C ILE A 223 -18.68 -23.23 32.49
N ILE A 224 -19.72 -22.42 32.68
CA ILE A 224 -19.69 -21.17 33.45
C ILE A 224 -19.27 -21.43 34.92
N GLN A 225 -19.77 -22.51 35.53
CA GLN A 225 -19.37 -22.91 36.89
C GLN A 225 -17.88 -23.32 36.96
N LYS A 226 -17.39 -24.15 36.02
CA LYS A 226 -15.97 -24.55 35.99
C LYS A 226 -15.06 -23.35 35.78
N GLU A 227 -15.44 -22.43 34.89
CA GLU A 227 -14.69 -21.20 34.62
C GLU A 227 -14.62 -20.32 35.89
N PHE A 228 -15.75 -20.13 36.59
CA PHE A 228 -15.79 -19.47 37.89
C PHE A 228 -14.93 -20.18 38.96
N ASP A 229 -14.96 -21.52 39.05
CA ASP A 229 -14.12 -22.29 39.99
C ASP A 229 -12.62 -22.05 39.76
N TYR A 230 -12.19 -21.91 38.50
CA TYR A 230 -10.79 -21.59 38.15
C TYR A 230 -10.43 -20.14 38.49
N LEU A 231 -11.31 -19.18 38.23
CA LEU A 231 -11.12 -17.79 38.65
C LEU A 231 -11.06 -17.64 40.17
N MET A 232 -11.89 -18.38 40.92
CA MET A 232 -11.86 -18.39 42.39
C MET A 232 -10.58 -19.01 42.94
N LYS A 233 -10.06 -20.09 42.35
CA LYS A 233 -8.74 -20.65 42.70
C LYS A 233 -7.63 -19.61 42.47
N SER A 234 -7.69 -18.90 41.34
CA SER A 234 -6.75 -17.81 41.02
C SER A 234 -6.85 -16.66 42.04
N TYR A 235 -8.04 -16.17 42.35
CA TYR A 235 -8.27 -15.08 43.31
C TYR A 235 -7.80 -15.43 44.75
N LEU A 236 -8.12 -16.63 45.23
CA LEU A 236 -7.72 -17.09 46.57
C LEU A 236 -6.20 -17.27 46.68
N LEU A 237 -5.59 -17.95 45.71
CA LEU A 237 -4.15 -18.23 45.71
C LEU A 237 -3.32 -16.95 45.50
N SER A 238 -3.80 -16.01 44.66
CA SER A 238 -3.13 -14.72 44.45
C SER A 238 -3.18 -13.83 45.69
N ARG A 239 -4.29 -13.79 46.43
CA ARG A 239 -4.37 -13.12 47.74
C ARG A 239 -3.47 -13.79 48.79
N GLN A 240 -3.50 -15.12 48.89
CA GLN A 240 -2.67 -15.89 49.83
C GLN A 240 -1.17 -15.63 49.65
N HIS A 241 -0.70 -15.53 48.41
CA HIS A 241 0.72 -15.30 48.09
C HIS A 241 1.05 -13.84 47.71
N ASN A 242 0.13 -12.89 47.92
CA ASN A 242 0.29 -11.47 47.61
C ASN A 242 0.78 -11.22 46.16
N TYR A 243 -0.03 -11.59 45.18
CA TYR A 243 0.13 -11.33 43.75
C TYR A 243 -0.98 -10.37 43.25
N PRO A 244 -0.88 -9.05 43.53
CA PRO A 244 -1.93 -8.07 43.20
C PRO A 244 -2.33 -8.06 41.72
N TYR A 245 -1.40 -8.30 40.79
CA TYR A 245 -1.72 -8.40 39.36
C TYR A 245 -2.71 -9.54 39.08
N TRP A 246 -2.50 -10.72 39.66
CA TRP A 246 -3.39 -11.87 39.45
C TRP A 246 -4.69 -11.76 40.24
N GLU A 247 -4.68 -11.08 41.40
CA GLU A 247 -5.90 -10.73 42.12
C GLU A 247 -6.80 -9.83 41.26
N ALA A 248 -6.23 -8.79 40.64
CA ALA A 248 -6.95 -7.86 39.75
C ALA A 248 -7.49 -8.55 38.49
N ASN A 249 -6.67 -9.35 37.78
CA ASN A 249 -7.12 -10.13 36.63
C ASN A 249 -8.29 -11.07 37.01
N SER A 250 -8.20 -11.73 38.17
CA SER A 250 -9.26 -12.64 38.63
C SER A 250 -10.56 -11.89 38.96
N MET A 251 -10.48 -10.75 39.65
CA MET A 251 -11.67 -9.92 39.93
C MET A 251 -12.30 -9.36 38.64
N GLN A 252 -11.50 -8.96 37.65
CA GLN A 252 -11.98 -8.46 36.37
C GLN A 252 -12.73 -9.55 35.59
N ALA A 253 -12.17 -10.76 35.48
CA ALA A 253 -12.86 -11.86 34.80
C ALA A 253 -14.12 -12.32 35.56
N ILE A 254 -14.09 -12.35 36.90
CA ILE A 254 -15.30 -12.63 37.70
C ILE A 254 -16.37 -11.56 37.45
N SER A 255 -15.97 -10.28 37.34
CA SER A 255 -16.90 -9.21 36.96
C SER A 255 -17.57 -9.47 35.60
N GLU A 256 -16.83 -9.92 34.59
CA GLU A 256 -17.39 -10.22 33.26
C GLU A 256 -18.39 -11.40 33.31
N HIS A 257 -18.13 -12.43 34.12
CA HIS A 257 -19.11 -13.52 34.36
C HIS A 257 -20.36 -13.09 35.17
N LEU A 258 -20.30 -11.98 35.90
CA LEU A 258 -21.44 -11.45 36.70
C LEU A 258 -22.22 -10.33 35.99
N GLN A 259 -21.86 -9.97 34.74
CA GLN A 259 -22.58 -8.97 33.94
C GLN A 259 -23.97 -9.47 33.52
N ASP A 260 -24.07 -10.66 32.93
CA ASP A 260 -25.38 -11.25 32.60
C ASP A 260 -26.18 -11.59 33.86
N THR A 261 -27.48 -11.26 33.84
CA THR A 261 -28.37 -11.41 34.99
C THR A 261 -28.74 -12.86 35.27
N LYS A 262 -28.84 -13.74 34.25
CA LYS A 262 -29.16 -15.16 34.47
C LYS A 262 -27.95 -15.88 35.05
N GLN A 263 -26.77 -15.64 34.49
CA GLN A 263 -25.48 -16.19 34.96
C GLN A 263 -25.14 -15.70 36.36
N ARG A 264 -25.27 -14.39 36.64
CA ARG A 264 -25.07 -13.82 37.98
C ARG A 264 -25.96 -14.48 39.03
N ASN A 265 -27.27 -14.52 38.80
CA ASN A 265 -28.21 -15.08 39.79
C ASN A 265 -27.93 -16.57 40.07
N MET A 266 -27.56 -17.32 39.02
CA MET A 266 -27.13 -18.73 39.12
C MET A 266 -25.84 -18.86 39.95
N LEU A 267 -24.76 -18.16 39.55
CA LEU A 267 -23.47 -18.23 40.22
C LEU A 267 -23.56 -17.79 41.68
N ILE A 268 -24.37 -16.78 42.01
CA ILE A 268 -24.57 -16.32 43.39
C ILE A 268 -25.30 -17.37 44.25
N ALA A 269 -26.36 -17.99 43.72
CA ALA A 269 -27.07 -19.05 44.41
C ALA A 269 -26.20 -20.29 44.65
N ASP A 270 -25.50 -20.75 43.62
CA ASP A 270 -24.67 -21.96 43.69
C ASP A 270 -23.37 -21.76 44.51
N ASN A 271 -22.84 -20.53 44.61
CA ASN A 271 -21.52 -20.23 45.19
C ASN A 271 -21.56 -19.24 46.37
N LEU A 272 -22.65 -19.23 47.13
CA LEU A 272 -22.94 -18.30 48.24
C LEU A 272 -21.74 -18.00 49.19
N PRO A 273 -20.91 -18.98 49.63
CA PRO A 273 -19.74 -18.70 50.46
C PRO A 273 -18.62 -17.93 49.73
N ALA A 274 -18.37 -18.24 48.45
CA ALA A 274 -17.38 -17.57 47.63
C ALA A 274 -17.78 -16.12 47.34
N MET A 275 -19.07 -15.88 47.05
CA MET A 275 -19.59 -14.54 46.83
C MET A 275 -19.49 -13.65 48.08
N LYS A 276 -19.73 -14.21 49.28
CA LYS A 276 -19.49 -13.48 50.54
C LYS A 276 -18.03 -13.14 50.77
N TYR A 277 -17.08 -13.91 50.24
CA TYR A 277 -15.65 -13.61 50.30
C TYR A 277 -15.18 -12.60 49.23
N LEU A 278 -15.86 -12.54 48.08
CA LEU A 278 -15.65 -11.51 47.04
C LEU A 278 -16.23 -10.15 47.45
N ASN A 279 -17.44 -10.15 48.00
CA ASN A 279 -18.26 -8.98 48.32
C ASN A 279 -17.91 -8.37 49.69
N ILE A 280 -16.65 -7.97 49.83
CA ILE A 280 -16.08 -7.35 51.04
C ILE A 280 -16.81 -6.05 51.40
N ASP A 281 -17.25 -5.28 50.40
CA ASP A 281 -17.89 -3.98 50.57
C ASP A 281 -19.42 -4.06 50.77
N HIS A 282 -19.98 -5.26 50.89
CA HIS A 282 -21.42 -5.54 51.08
C HIS A 282 -22.35 -4.88 50.03
N MET A 283 -21.88 -4.81 48.78
CA MET A 283 -22.63 -4.26 47.65
C MET A 283 -23.85 -5.11 47.31
N PRO A 284 -24.96 -4.52 46.80
CA PRO A 284 -26.04 -5.27 46.16
C PRO A 284 -25.53 -6.10 44.97
N ASP A 285 -26.13 -7.27 44.74
CA ASP A 285 -25.72 -8.21 43.69
C ASP A 285 -25.61 -7.55 42.30
N SER A 286 -26.54 -6.64 41.97
CA SER A 286 -26.55 -5.88 40.71
C SER A 286 -25.34 -4.94 40.53
N LEU A 287 -24.68 -4.53 41.62
CA LEU A 287 -23.52 -3.63 41.61
C LEU A 287 -22.20 -4.36 41.90
N LEU A 288 -22.24 -5.63 42.28
CA LEU A 288 -21.05 -6.43 42.63
C LEU A 288 -20.06 -6.54 41.46
N ALA A 289 -20.54 -6.69 40.22
CA ALA A 289 -19.68 -6.69 39.04
C ALA A 289 -18.89 -5.37 38.92
N GLY A 290 -19.58 -4.22 38.92
CA GLY A 290 -18.94 -2.89 38.86
C GLY A 290 -17.95 -2.64 40.00
N ASN A 291 -18.27 -3.10 41.22
CA ASN A 291 -17.34 -3.05 42.36
C ASN A 291 -16.04 -3.85 42.11
N LEU A 292 -16.15 -5.08 41.61
CA LEU A 292 -15.00 -5.92 41.29
C LEU A 292 -14.16 -5.33 40.14
N ALA A 293 -14.80 -4.80 39.09
CA ALA A 293 -14.12 -4.10 38.00
C ALA A 293 -13.36 -2.84 38.48
N GLN A 294 -14.00 -2.00 39.32
CA GLN A 294 -13.37 -0.81 39.89
C GLN A 294 -12.20 -1.17 40.82
N ARG A 295 -12.33 -2.23 41.63
CA ARG A 295 -11.24 -2.74 42.49
C ARG A 295 -10.08 -3.27 41.66
N ALA A 296 -10.34 -4.00 40.57
CA ALA A 296 -9.31 -4.46 39.63
C ALA A 296 -8.58 -3.26 38.99
N LEU A 297 -9.32 -2.28 38.47
CA LEU A 297 -8.78 -1.04 37.90
C LEU A 297 -7.85 -0.31 38.89
N ASN A 298 -8.29 -0.14 40.14
CA ASN A 298 -7.49 0.51 41.19
C ASN A 298 -6.16 -0.22 41.46
N ILE A 299 -6.15 -1.55 41.42
CA ILE A 299 -4.94 -2.36 41.58
C ILE A 299 -4.04 -2.26 40.34
N PHE A 300 -4.59 -2.31 39.12
CA PHE A 300 -3.81 -2.15 37.89
C PHE A 300 -3.15 -0.77 37.78
N VAL A 301 -3.86 0.30 38.16
CA VAL A 301 -3.29 1.66 38.26
C VAL A 301 -2.14 1.72 39.27
N LYS A 302 -2.26 1.04 40.42
CA LYS A 302 -1.19 0.96 41.43
C LYS A 302 0.00 0.09 41.01
N TYR A 303 -0.23 -0.91 40.16
CA TYR A 303 0.80 -1.83 39.65
C TYR A 303 1.55 -1.26 38.43
N GLY A 304 0.86 -0.49 37.57
CA GLY A 304 1.45 0.20 36.42
C GLY A 304 1.44 -0.59 35.10
N ASP A 305 0.38 -1.37 34.85
CA ASP A 305 0.14 -2.05 33.56
C ASP A 305 -0.85 -1.24 32.70
N VAL A 306 -0.32 -0.54 31.69
CA VAL A 306 -1.11 0.36 30.82
C VAL A 306 -2.18 -0.41 30.03
N TYR A 307 -1.88 -1.63 29.60
CA TYR A 307 -2.81 -2.46 28.84
C TYR A 307 -3.99 -2.90 29.72
N GLN A 308 -3.71 -3.38 30.94
CA GLN A 308 -4.75 -3.86 31.85
C GLN A 308 -5.57 -2.72 32.47
N ILE A 309 -4.99 -1.52 32.62
CA ILE A 309 -5.76 -0.31 32.98
C ILE A 309 -6.85 -0.03 31.93
N ALA A 310 -6.48 0.06 30.65
CA ALA A 310 -7.45 0.27 29.57
C ALA A 310 -8.44 -0.91 29.43
N GLY A 311 -7.96 -2.14 29.64
CA GLY A 311 -8.81 -3.34 29.70
C GLY A 311 -9.85 -3.29 30.82
N ALA A 312 -9.48 -2.87 32.03
CA ALA A 312 -10.37 -2.77 33.17
C ALA A 312 -11.37 -1.61 33.04
N TYR A 313 -10.97 -0.48 32.44
CA TYR A 313 -11.90 0.59 32.06
C TYR A 313 -12.97 0.10 31.06
N ARG A 314 -12.60 -0.71 30.06
CA ARG A 314 -13.58 -1.35 29.14
C ARG A 314 -14.55 -2.26 29.91
N THR A 315 -14.05 -3.12 30.81
CA THR A 315 -14.91 -3.99 31.63
C THR A 315 -15.83 -3.19 32.56
N LEU A 316 -15.35 -2.09 33.13
CA LEU A 316 -16.15 -1.19 33.97
C LEU A 316 -17.24 -0.48 33.16
N ALA A 317 -16.93 -0.02 31.93
CA ALA A 317 -17.91 0.55 31.01
C ALA A 317 -19.04 -0.44 30.65
N GLN A 318 -18.71 -1.73 30.48
CA GLN A 318 -19.72 -2.78 30.28
C GLN A 318 -20.60 -2.97 31.53
N CYS A 319 -20.03 -2.88 32.74
CA CYS A 319 -20.83 -2.92 33.96
C CYS A 319 -21.81 -1.74 34.03
N TYR A 320 -21.38 -0.53 33.65
CA TYR A 320 -22.26 0.64 33.53
C TYR A 320 -23.35 0.47 32.45
N TRP A 321 -23.00 -0.08 31.29
CA TRP A 321 -23.95 -0.44 30.22
C TRP A 321 -25.05 -1.39 30.72
N HIS A 322 -24.71 -2.43 31.47
CA HIS A 322 -25.68 -3.39 32.01
C HIS A 322 -26.62 -2.81 33.09
N ILE A 323 -26.27 -1.69 33.72
CA ILE A 323 -27.18 -0.91 34.60
C ILE A 323 -27.80 0.31 33.90
N HIS A 324 -27.66 0.41 32.56
CA HIS A 324 -28.19 1.48 31.71
C HIS A 324 -27.60 2.88 31.97
N ASP A 325 -26.43 2.97 32.62
CA ASP A 325 -25.68 4.22 32.78
C ASP A 325 -24.70 4.42 31.60
N TYR A 326 -25.26 4.77 30.45
CA TYR A 326 -24.49 5.00 29.24
C TYR A 326 -23.54 6.21 29.35
N HIS A 327 -23.81 7.15 30.27
CA HIS A 327 -22.95 8.32 30.48
C HIS A 327 -21.65 7.94 31.21
N SER A 328 -21.73 7.19 32.32
CA SER A 328 -20.54 6.66 33.00
C SER A 328 -19.78 5.64 32.15
N ALA A 329 -20.49 4.84 31.34
CA ALA A 329 -19.86 3.98 30.34
C ALA A 329 -19.04 4.79 29.31
N SER A 330 -19.57 5.91 28.82
CA SER A 330 -18.87 6.81 27.91
C SER A 330 -17.60 7.41 28.54
N ILE A 331 -17.68 7.87 29.78
CA ILE A 331 -16.52 8.38 30.52
C ILE A 331 -15.41 7.31 30.61
N CYS A 332 -15.77 6.09 31.02
CA CYS A 332 -14.81 4.99 31.16
C CYS A 332 -14.13 4.61 29.82
N LEU A 333 -14.87 4.61 28.71
CA LEU A 333 -14.29 4.30 27.40
C LEU A 333 -13.42 5.44 26.84
N ASN A 334 -13.76 6.70 27.12
CA ASN A 334 -12.91 7.84 26.79
C ASN A 334 -11.61 7.82 27.61
N ASP A 335 -11.68 7.53 28.92
CA ASP A 335 -10.50 7.31 29.75
C ASP A 335 -9.62 6.17 29.20
N ALA A 336 -10.22 5.05 28.75
CA ALA A 336 -9.50 3.90 28.19
C ALA A 336 -8.67 4.21 26.92
N LEU A 337 -9.00 5.26 26.17
CA LEU A 337 -8.28 5.66 24.94
C LEU A 337 -7.42 6.92 25.09
N PHE A 338 -7.87 7.87 25.89
CA PHE A 338 -7.32 9.23 25.91
C PHE A 338 -6.52 9.56 27.18
N ARG A 339 -6.67 8.78 28.27
CA ARG A 339 -5.87 8.96 29.49
C ARG A 339 -4.40 8.63 29.30
N ASP A 340 -4.09 7.61 28.50
CA ASP A 340 -2.74 7.29 28.04
C ASP A 340 -2.74 6.87 26.56
N THR A 341 -2.26 7.77 25.70
CA THR A 341 -2.22 7.54 24.25
C THR A 341 -1.27 6.40 23.82
N VAL A 342 -0.41 5.91 24.72
CA VAL A 342 0.45 4.73 24.47
C VAL A 342 -0.38 3.49 24.12
N ILE A 343 -1.64 3.42 24.57
CA ILE A 343 -2.57 2.32 24.26
C ILE A 343 -2.78 2.07 22.76
N ASN A 344 -2.57 3.09 21.91
CA ASN A 344 -2.64 2.97 20.44
C ASN A 344 -1.60 2.02 19.84
N GLN A 345 -0.59 1.59 20.63
CA GLN A 345 0.33 0.50 20.25
C GLN A 345 -0.29 -0.91 20.35
N ALA A 346 -1.53 -1.06 20.83
CA ALA A 346 -2.24 -2.33 20.94
C ALA A 346 -3.56 -2.35 20.13
N PRO A 347 -3.51 -2.49 18.78
CA PRO A 347 -4.67 -2.27 17.90
C PRO A 347 -5.90 -3.11 18.24
N ALA A 348 -5.71 -4.37 18.66
CA ALA A 348 -6.81 -5.27 18.98
C ALA A 348 -7.64 -4.84 20.21
N LEU A 349 -7.01 -4.20 21.21
CA LEU A 349 -7.71 -3.67 22.39
C LEU A 349 -8.36 -2.31 22.07
N VAL A 350 -7.68 -1.44 21.31
CA VAL A 350 -8.30 -0.18 20.85
C VAL A 350 -9.53 -0.45 19.98
N ALA A 351 -9.49 -1.49 19.12
CA ALA A 351 -10.64 -1.89 18.33
C ALA A 351 -11.83 -2.31 19.21
N SER A 352 -11.65 -3.15 20.24
CA SER A 352 -12.78 -3.56 21.09
C SER A 352 -13.33 -2.40 21.94
N ILE A 353 -12.48 -1.45 22.34
CA ILE A 353 -12.93 -0.20 22.98
C ILE A 353 -13.74 0.66 22.01
N ARG A 354 -13.31 0.81 20.74
CA ARG A 354 -14.05 1.54 19.69
C ARG A 354 -15.40 0.89 19.36
N GLU A 355 -15.49 -0.45 19.36
CA GLU A 355 -16.77 -1.16 19.21
C GLU A 355 -17.74 -0.79 20.35
N GLN A 356 -17.27 -0.86 21.60
CA GLN A 356 -18.08 -0.46 22.78
C GLN A 356 -18.45 1.03 22.75
N MET A 357 -17.58 1.92 22.26
CA MET A 357 -17.90 3.34 22.07
C MET A 357 -19.00 3.53 21.03
N SER A 358 -19.03 2.74 19.94
CA SER A 358 -20.11 2.84 18.95
C SER A 358 -21.48 2.49 19.54
N LEU A 359 -21.55 1.46 20.39
CA LEU A 359 -22.75 1.09 21.15
C LEU A 359 -23.18 2.19 22.10
N VAL A 360 -22.27 2.66 22.96
CA VAL A 360 -22.55 3.70 23.96
C VAL A 360 -22.99 5.02 23.33
N TYR A 361 -22.36 5.45 22.23
CA TYR A 361 -22.79 6.65 21.51
C TYR A 361 -24.14 6.47 20.79
N SER A 362 -24.48 5.26 20.34
CA SER A 362 -25.83 4.98 19.81
C SER A 362 -26.88 5.09 20.91
N ALA A 363 -26.64 4.47 22.08
CA ALA A 363 -27.57 4.45 23.21
C ALA A 363 -27.83 5.81 23.89
N ILE A 364 -27.14 6.87 23.46
CA ILE A 364 -27.39 8.28 23.85
C ILE A 364 -27.77 9.15 22.64
N ASP A 365 -28.32 8.52 21.58
CA ASP A 365 -28.78 9.11 20.32
C ASP A 365 -27.71 9.89 19.51
N ASN A 366 -26.43 9.75 19.87
CA ASN A 366 -25.32 10.44 19.21
C ASN A 366 -24.79 9.60 18.02
N LYS A 367 -25.62 9.47 16.98
CA LYS A 367 -25.28 8.73 15.75
C LYS A 367 -23.93 9.14 15.16
N MET A 368 -23.60 10.44 15.12
CA MET A 368 -22.34 10.92 14.53
C MET A 368 -21.11 10.29 15.21
N GLN A 369 -21.11 10.20 16.55
CA GLN A 369 -20.03 9.54 17.28
C GLN A 369 -20.14 8.01 17.23
N SER A 370 -21.33 7.44 17.11
CA SER A 370 -21.51 6.00 16.89
C SER A 370 -20.86 5.55 15.57
N ASP A 371 -21.24 6.17 14.45
CA ASP A 371 -20.70 5.91 13.11
C ASP A 371 -19.18 6.14 13.06
N PHE A 372 -18.69 7.23 13.65
CA PHE A 372 -17.25 7.56 13.71
C PHE A 372 -16.44 6.46 14.41
N ASN A 373 -16.89 6.00 15.59
CA ASN A 373 -16.20 4.94 16.32
C ASN A 373 -16.33 3.57 15.62
N ARG A 374 -17.48 3.27 15.00
CA ARG A 374 -17.68 2.03 14.24
C ARG A 374 -16.80 1.98 12.99
N ASN A 375 -16.65 3.07 12.26
CA ASN A 375 -15.79 3.14 11.07
C ASN A 375 -14.31 2.92 11.46
N ILE A 376 -13.83 3.57 12.53
CA ILE A 376 -12.47 3.34 13.05
C ILE A 376 -12.26 1.88 13.47
N TYR A 377 -13.27 1.24 14.08
CA TYR A 377 -13.21 -0.19 14.41
C TYR A 377 -13.05 -1.07 13.16
N LEU A 378 -13.82 -0.81 12.09
CA LEU A 378 -13.71 -1.55 10.83
C LEU A 378 -12.37 -1.30 10.13
N ASP A 379 -11.91 -0.05 10.03
CA ASP A 379 -10.59 0.33 9.51
C ASP A 379 -9.46 -0.40 10.25
N MET A 380 -9.57 -0.54 11.59
CA MET A 380 -8.61 -1.29 12.41
C MET A 380 -8.66 -2.81 12.14
N GLN A 381 -9.84 -3.41 11.94
CA GLN A 381 -9.94 -4.82 11.53
C GLN A 381 -9.34 -5.06 10.14
N GLU A 382 -9.59 -4.16 9.17
CA GLU A 382 -9.02 -4.28 7.82
C GLU A 382 -7.51 -4.02 7.79
N LYS A 383 -7.02 -2.93 8.38
CA LYS A 383 -5.58 -2.62 8.38
C LYS A 383 -4.76 -3.75 9.00
N THR A 384 -5.21 -4.27 10.14
CA THR A 384 -4.60 -5.43 10.81
C THR A 384 -4.64 -6.70 9.94
N ARG A 385 -5.43 -6.75 8.86
CA ARG A 385 -5.43 -7.82 7.84
C ARG A 385 -4.57 -7.48 6.60
N GLN A 386 -4.53 -6.22 6.15
CA GLN A 386 -3.71 -5.81 5.01
C GLN A 386 -2.21 -5.86 5.33
N ASP A 387 -1.79 -5.35 6.49
CA ASP A 387 -0.38 -5.36 6.92
C ASP A 387 0.16 -6.81 6.95
N ARG A 388 -0.64 -7.76 7.47
CA ARG A 388 -0.38 -9.22 7.43
C ARG A 388 -0.06 -9.77 6.04
N GLN A 389 -0.75 -9.31 5.00
CA GLN A 389 -0.58 -9.80 3.62
C GLN A 389 0.61 -9.13 2.91
N LEU A 390 0.93 -7.88 3.26
CA LEU A 390 2.02 -7.11 2.65
C LEU A 390 3.39 -7.46 3.27
N GLU A 391 3.49 -7.54 4.59
CA GLU A 391 4.74 -7.90 5.29
C GLU A 391 5.27 -9.30 4.92
N ALA A 392 4.37 -10.24 4.61
CA ALA A 392 4.71 -11.59 4.19
C ALA A 392 5.35 -11.63 2.78
N ARG A 393 4.89 -10.76 1.88
CA ARG A 393 5.36 -10.67 0.48
C ARG A 393 6.61 -9.79 0.34
N ALA A 394 6.71 -8.70 1.10
CA ALA A 394 7.88 -7.83 1.09
C ALA A 394 9.15 -8.56 1.56
N ASP A 395 9.08 -9.36 2.64
CA ASP A 395 10.22 -10.12 3.13
C ASP A 395 10.68 -11.23 2.18
N GLN A 396 9.78 -11.78 1.35
CA GLN A 396 10.16 -12.76 0.33
C GLN A 396 11.20 -12.17 -0.63
N LEU A 397 11.00 -10.91 -1.03
CA LEU A 397 11.92 -10.17 -1.89
C LEU A 397 13.20 -9.82 -1.14
N ASN A 398 13.09 -9.23 0.07
CA ASN A 398 14.25 -8.79 0.85
C ASN A 398 15.18 -9.95 1.25
N LYS A 399 14.65 -11.10 1.70
CA LYS A 399 15.46 -12.29 2.03
C LYS A 399 16.04 -12.97 0.78
N SER A 400 15.33 -12.95 -0.34
CA SER A 400 15.89 -13.45 -1.61
C SER A 400 17.04 -12.57 -2.10
N ALA A 401 16.92 -11.25 -1.98
CA ALA A 401 17.98 -10.31 -2.35
C ALA A 401 19.19 -10.40 -1.41
N SER A 402 18.99 -10.46 -0.08
CA SER A 402 20.13 -10.55 0.86
C SER A 402 20.87 -11.88 0.75
N THR A 403 20.18 -13.00 0.59
CA THR A 403 20.83 -14.30 0.36
C THR A 403 21.55 -14.38 -0.99
N LEU A 404 21.02 -13.75 -2.04
CA LEU A 404 21.72 -13.59 -3.32
C LEU A 404 23.02 -12.78 -3.15
N ASN A 405 22.97 -11.66 -2.42
CA ASN A 405 24.15 -10.83 -2.15
C ASN A 405 25.22 -11.56 -1.32
N TYR A 406 24.83 -12.34 -0.31
CA TYR A 406 25.76 -13.20 0.42
C TYR A 406 26.36 -14.31 -0.45
N MET A 407 25.56 -14.91 -1.36
CA MET A 407 26.06 -15.91 -2.31
C MET A 407 27.07 -15.30 -3.28
N ILE A 408 26.80 -14.10 -3.82
CA ILE A 408 27.73 -13.34 -4.65
C ILE A 408 29.01 -13.03 -3.87
N GLY A 409 28.90 -12.52 -2.63
CA GLY A 409 30.06 -12.23 -1.78
C GLY A 409 30.92 -13.47 -1.47
N ALA A 410 30.30 -14.61 -1.17
CA ALA A 410 31.00 -15.88 -0.94
C ALA A 410 31.65 -16.43 -2.21
N VAL A 411 30.99 -16.33 -3.37
CA VAL A 411 31.56 -16.71 -4.67
C VAL A 411 32.72 -15.79 -5.04
N VAL A 412 32.61 -14.48 -4.86
CA VAL A 412 33.70 -13.52 -5.06
C VAL A 412 34.87 -13.81 -4.13
N PHE A 413 34.64 -14.10 -2.84
CA PHE A 413 35.70 -14.47 -1.91
C PHE A 413 36.39 -15.79 -2.28
N MET A 414 35.63 -16.81 -2.71
CA MET A 414 36.20 -18.06 -3.22
C MET A 414 36.94 -17.86 -4.54
N ILE A 415 36.46 -17.00 -5.44
CA ILE A 415 37.20 -16.59 -6.64
C ILE A 415 38.50 -15.88 -6.25
N VAL A 416 38.51 -15.00 -5.24
CA VAL A 416 39.72 -14.36 -4.72
C VAL A 416 40.69 -15.39 -4.13
N ILE A 417 40.23 -16.38 -3.36
CA ILE A 417 41.07 -17.48 -2.86
C ILE A 417 41.63 -18.32 -4.03
N VAL A 418 40.81 -18.68 -5.01
CA VAL A 418 41.24 -19.42 -6.20
C VAL A 418 42.22 -18.58 -7.03
N VAL A 419 42.04 -17.28 -7.16
CA VAL A 419 42.96 -16.35 -7.81
C VAL A 419 44.27 -16.23 -7.02
N ILE A 420 44.25 -16.14 -5.69
CA ILE A 420 45.45 -16.14 -4.85
C ILE A 420 46.22 -17.47 -4.98
N LEU A 421 45.52 -18.61 -4.96
CA LEU A 421 46.14 -19.93 -5.15
C LEU A 421 46.64 -20.13 -6.58
N LEU A 422 45.92 -19.65 -7.60
CA LEU A 422 46.40 -19.58 -8.98
C LEU A 422 47.59 -18.62 -9.12
N ILE A 423 47.68 -17.54 -8.34
CA ILE A 423 48.86 -16.66 -8.29
C ILE A 423 50.03 -17.34 -7.56
N ILE A 424 49.78 -18.20 -6.57
CA ILE A 424 50.83 -19.00 -5.90
C ILE A 424 51.32 -20.11 -6.83
N PHE A 425 50.43 -20.88 -7.45
CA PHE A 425 50.77 -21.91 -8.42
C PHE A 425 51.33 -21.32 -9.72
N ASP A 426 50.89 -20.15 -10.16
CA ASP A 426 51.55 -19.40 -11.22
C ASP A 426 52.90 -18.88 -10.76
N ARG A 427 53.09 -18.37 -9.53
CA ARG A 427 54.44 -18.03 -9.02
C ARG A 427 55.36 -19.25 -8.88
N MET A 428 54.84 -20.46 -8.68
CA MET A 428 55.61 -21.72 -8.71
C MET A 428 55.91 -22.14 -10.15
N ARG A 429 54.90 -22.12 -11.02
CA ARG A 429 55.04 -22.40 -12.46
C ARG A 429 55.97 -21.40 -13.12
N VAL A 430 55.78 -20.10 -12.94
CA VAL A 430 56.67 -18.99 -13.33
C VAL A 430 57.98 -18.98 -12.54
N ARG A 431 58.18 -19.75 -11.47
CA ARG A 431 59.55 -20.07 -10.99
C ARG A 431 60.22 -21.14 -11.88
N SER A 432 59.47 -22.11 -12.41
CA SER A 432 59.95 -23.01 -13.46
C SER A 432 60.10 -22.29 -14.81
N ASP A 433 59.12 -21.48 -15.19
CA ASP A 433 59.01 -20.72 -16.44
C ASP A 433 59.72 -19.35 -16.36
N LYS A 434 60.47 -19.07 -15.27
CA LYS A 434 61.53 -18.04 -15.22
C LYS A 434 62.89 -18.58 -15.64
N LYS A 435 63.09 -19.92 -15.66
CA LYS A 435 64.20 -20.52 -16.42
C LYS A 435 63.92 -20.54 -17.93
N PHE A 436 62.66 -20.40 -18.35
CA PHE A 436 62.24 -20.47 -19.76
C PHE A 436 60.84 -19.88 -19.88
N SER A 437 60.67 -18.68 -20.45
CA SER A 437 59.38 -17.95 -20.34
C SER A 437 58.65 -17.76 -21.67
N MET A 438 57.42 -18.27 -21.75
CA MET A 438 56.45 -17.92 -22.79
C MET A 438 56.26 -16.38 -22.90
N LYS A 439 56.43 -15.64 -21.79
CA LYS A 439 56.36 -14.18 -21.78
C LYS A 439 57.52 -13.51 -22.53
N ARG A 440 58.64 -14.21 -22.79
CA ARG A 440 59.70 -13.73 -23.72
C ARG A 440 59.38 -13.99 -25.19
N LEU A 441 58.48 -14.94 -25.47
CA LEU A 441 58.14 -15.43 -26.81
C LEU A 441 56.83 -14.84 -27.35
N ILE A 442 56.01 -14.24 -26.49
CA ILE A 442 54.74 -13.58 -26.85
C ILE A 442 54.69 -12.14 -26.33
N ALA A 443 55.67 -11.62 -25.57
CA ALA A 443 55.69 -10.19 -25.22
C ALA A 443 55.56 -9.26 -26.44
N PRO A 444 56.27 -9.49 -27.57
CA PRO A 444 56.09 -8.71 -28.80
C PRO A 444 54.64 -8.63 -29.32
N LEU A 445 53.88 -9.72 -29.20
CA LEU A 445 52.47 -9.76 -29.59
C LEU A 445 51.55 -9.19 -28.50
N ASN A 446 51.76 -9.56 -27.24
CA ASN A 446 50.93 -9.12 -26.11
C ASN A 446 51.10 -7.62 -25.82
N GLU A 447 52.27 -7.02 -26.08
CA GLU A 447 52.47 -5.58 -25.94
C GLU A 447 51.76 -4.80 -27.06
N TRP A 448 51.62 -5.39 -28.25
CA TRP A 448 50.79 -4.86 -29.33
C TRP A 448 49.29 -5.04 -29.01
N GLN A 449 48.86 -6.24 -28.60
CA GLN A 449 47.45 -6.55 -28.32
C GLN A 449 46.90 -5.84 -27.06
N GLU A 450 47.65 -5.73 -25.96
CA GLU A 450 47.12 -5.14 -24.72
C GLU A 450 47.01 -3.60 -24.82
N ARG A 451 47.83 -2.94 -25.65
CA ARG A 451 47.64 -1.51 -25.99
C ARG A 451 46.28 -1.26 -26.65
N GLU A 452 45.79 -2.21 -27.45
CA GLU A 452 44.49 -2.13 -28.12
C GLU A 452 43.34 -2.62 -27.22
N ARG A 453 43.55 -3.69 -26.46
CA ARG A 453 42.50 -4.30 -25.60
C ARG A 453 42.03 -3.35 -24.50
N VAL A 454 42.93 -2.50 -23.98
CA VAL A 454 42.61 -1.44 -23.01
C VAL A 454 41.77 -0.32 -23.63
N ILE A 455 42.00 0.02 -24.91
CA ILE A 455 41.18 1.02 -25.64
C ILE A 455 39.77 0.48 -25.91
N ARG A 456 39.66 -0.81 -26.27
CA ARG A 456 38.38 -1.46 -26.55
C ARG A 456 37.49 -1.61 -25.31
N LEU A 457 37.99 -2.25 -24.24
CA LEU A 457 37.17 -2.58 -23.06
C LEU A 457 36.51 -1.35 -22.43
N LYS A 458 37.20 -0.20 -22.44
CA LYS A 458 36.64 1.04 -21.91
C LYS A 458 35.38 1.49 -22.66
N ARG A 459 35.36 1.37 -23.99
CA ARG A 459 34.17 1.70 -24.82
C ARG A 459 33.02 0.71 -24.61
N GLU A 460 33.29 -0.52 -24.21
CA GLU A 460 32.24 -1.51 -23.91
C GLU A 460 31.58 -1.20 -22.54
N GLU A 461 32.36 -0.80 -21.53
CA GLU A 461 31.87 -0.39 -20.20
C GLU A 461 31.08 0.95 -20.22
N ASP A 462 31.48 1.89 -21.08
CA ASP A 462 30.78 3.18 -21.27
C ASP A 462 29.37 3.00 -21.90
N PHE A 463 29.04 1.84 -22.48
CA PHE A 463 27.74 1.59 -23.14
C PHE A 463 26.64 1.07 -22.20
N GLU A 464 26.92 0.07 -21.36
CA GLU A 464 25.89 -0.54 -20.48
C GLU A 464 25.32 0.47 -19.46
N GLN A 465 26.14 1.43 -19.01
CA GLN A 465 25.71 2.48 -18.08
C GLN A 465 24.64 3.42 -18.66
N VAL A 466 24.58 3.57 -19.99
CA VAL A 466 23.60 4.44 -20.68
C VAL A 466 22.21 3.79 -20.71
N ASP A 467 22.14 2.48 -20.95
CA ASP A 467 20.88 1.75 -21.12
C ASP A 467 20.08 1.56 -19.82
N GLU A 468 20.72 1.52 -18.64
CA GLU A 468 19.99 1.51 -17.36
C GLU A 468 19.29 2.86 -17.08
N LEU A 469 19.97 3.97 -17.37
CA LEU A 469 19.44 5.33 -17.17
C LEU A 469 18.17 5.59 -18.01
N ILE A 470 18.11 5.05 -19.24
CA ILE A 470 16.95 5.15 -20.13
C ILE A 470 15.69 4.59 -19.46
N LYS A 471 15.80 3.48 -18.72
CA LYS A 471 14.64 2.77 -18.14
C LYS A 471 14.07 3.49 -16.92
N MET A 472 14.93 4.04 -16.05
CA MET A 472 14.51 4.80 -14.88
C MET A 472 13.76 6.08 -15.26
N GLU A 473 14.29 6.83 -16.21
CA GLU A 473 13.70 8.09 -16.66
C GLU A 473 12.28 7.89 -17.20
N ASN A 474 12.02 6.77 -17.90
CA ASN A 474 10.70 6.38 -18.44
C ASN A 474 9.62 6.09 -17.38
N LEU A 475 9.99 5.77 -16.14
CA LEU A 475 9.03 5.57 -15.06
C LEU A 475 8.66 6.86 -14.36
N HIS A 476 9.66 7.69 -14.03
CA HIS A 476 9.41 9.06 -13.59
C HIS A 476 8.51 9.75 -14.60
N LEU A 477 8.91 9.65 -15.88
CA LEU A 477 8.26 10.21 -17.08
C LEU A 477 6.75 10.31 -16.78
N SER A 478 6.03 9.18 -16.81
CA SER A 478 4.57 9.15 -16.85
C SER A 478 3.80 9.65 -15.63
N ASP A 479 4.44 10.01 -14.52
CA ASP A 479 3.79 10.62 -13.35
C ASP A 479 3.79 12.16 -13.35
N ASN A 480 4.69 12.82 -14.12
CA ASN A 480 4.31 14.14 -14.66
C ASN A 480 3.56 14.05 -16.00
N LEU A 481 2.95 12.88 -16.22
CA LEU A 481 1.63 12.73 -16.81
C LEU A 481 0.49 12.40 -15.81
N ARG A 482 0.54 12.66 -14.48
CA ARG A 482 -0.69 12.73 -13.60
C ARG A 482 -1.13 14.13 -13.03
N ARG A 483 -0.55 14.68 -11.95
CA ARG A 483 -0.66 16.09 -11.38
C ARG A 483 -0.94 17.39 -12.24
N ASN A 484 -0.91 17.47 -13.58
CA ASN A 484 -0.75 18.78 -14.31
C ASN A 484 -2.01 19.51 -14.76
N ILE A 485 -2.97 18.88 -15.41
CA ILE A 485 -4.20 19.62 -15.76
C ILE A 485 -5.06 20.01 -14.55
N GLU A 486 -5.01 19.38 -13.37
CA GLU A 486 -5.55 19.97 -12.11
C GLU A 486 -5.18 21.45 -11.98
N GLN A 487 -4.00 21.85 -12.45
CA GLN A 487 -3.59 23.25 -12.54
C GLN A 487 -4.22 23.98 -13.73
N ARG A 488 -4.18 23.49 -14.98
CA ARG A 488 -4.94 24.20 -16.04
C ARG A 488 -6.44 24.29 -15.71
N ALA A 489 -7.03 23.28 -15.07
CA ALA A 489 -8.39 23.20 -14.53
C ALA A 489 -8.70 24.31 -13.54
N LYS A 490 -7.84 24.51 -12.55
CA LYS A 490 -7.82 25.69 -11.69
C LYS A 490 -7.73 26.99 -12.50
N ILE A 491 -7.02 27.01 -13.64
CA ILE A 491 -7.00 28.19 -14.54
C ILE A 491 -8.32 28.36 -15.33
N ALA A 492 -9.21 27.36 -15.50
CA ALA A 492 -10.55 27.65 -16.05
C ALA A 492 -11.56 28.07 -15.01
N LEU A 493 -11.38 27.61 -13.75
CA LEU A 493 -12.02 28.25 -12.60
C LEU A 493 -11.72 29.74 -12.67
N VAL A 494 -10.43 30.09 -12.72
CA VAL A 494 -9.95 31.47 -12.87
C VAL A 494 -10.63 32.18 -14.05
N ASN A 495 -10.39 31.76 -15.28
CA ASN A 495 -10.91 32.48 -16.46
C ASN A 495 -12.45 32.50 -16.59
N SER A 496 -13.19 31.82 -15.71
CA SER A 496 -14.66 31.91 -15.63
C SER A 496 -15.18 33.03 -14.72
N ILE A 497 -14.31 33.63 -13.90
CA ILE A 497 -14.63 34.79 -13.05
C ILE A 497 -14.59 36.10 -13.85
N THR A 498 -13.65 36.27 -14.78
CA THR A 498 -13.50 37.53 -15.56
C THR A 498 -14.80 38.04 -16.21
N PRO A 499 -15.65 37.19 -16.83
CA PRO A 499 -16.94 37.63 -17.38
C PRO A 499 -17.99 38.07 -16.34
N LEU A 500 -17.85 37.65 -15.07
CA LEU A 500 -18.71 38.13 -13.98
C LEU A 500 -18.28 39.52 -13.52
N ILE A 501 -16.96 39.77 -13.43
CA ILE A 501 -16.40 41.11 -13.18
C ILE A 501 -16.86 42.07 -14.29
N ASP A 502 -16.85 41.64 -15.56
CA ASP A 502 -17.36 42.44 -16.68
C ASP A 502 -18.87 42.76 -16.59
N ARG A 503 -19.69 41.86 -16.05
CA ARG A 503 -21.12 42.13 -15.80
C ARG A 503 -21.34 43.11 -14.66
N ILE A 504 -20.59 42.98 -13.57
CA ILE A 504 -20.57 43.96 -12.47
C ILE A 504 -20.22 45.36 -13.04
N ILE A 505 -19.16 45.46 -13.84
CA ILE A 505 -18.78 46.71 -14.52
C ILE A 505 -19.89 47.22 -15.46
N HIS A 506 -20.59 46.33 -16.18
CA HIS A 506 -21.69 46.71 -17.06
C HIS A 506 -22.85 47.34 -16.29
N GLU A 507 -23.35 46.67 -15.24
CA GLU A 507 -24.49 47.14 -14.44
C GLU A 507 -24.18 48.44 -13.69
N ILE A 508 -22.96 48.60 -13.15
CA ILE A 508 -22.53 49.87 -12.56
C ILE A 508 -22.55 51.00 -13.61
N ASN A 509 -22.16 50.74 -14.87
CA ASN A 509 -22.24 51.73 -15.93
C ASN A 509 -23.70 52.01 -16.38
N CYS A 510 -24.61 51.03 -16.32
CA CYS A 510 -26.05 51.24 -16.56
C CYS A 510 -26.68 52.12 -15.46
N LEU A 511 -26.44 51.80 -14.18
CA LEU A 511 -26.88 52.58 -13.01
C LEU A 511 -26.40 54.04 -13.01
N ARG A 512 -25.32 54.34 -13.73
CA ARG A 512 -24.76 55.70 -13.92
C ARG A 512 -25.27 56.45 -15.14
N LYS A 513 -25.82 55.77 -16.15
CA LYS A 513 -26.14 56.36 -17.46
C LYS A 513 -27.62 56.34 -17.83
N ARG A 514 -28.47 55.66 -17.06
CA ARG A 514 -29.92 55.59 -17.28
C ARG A 514 -30.68 56.15 -16.08
N HIS A 515 -31.73 56.91 -16.36
CA HIS A 515 -32.73 57.30 -15.38
C HIS A 515 -33.83 56.24 -15.36
N GLU A 516 -33.78 55.38 -14.36
CA GLU A 516 -34.70 54.27 -14.12
C GLU A 516 -35.30 54.45 -12.71
N THR A 517 -36.51 53.92 -12.47
CA THR A 517 -37.21 54.08 -11.19
C THR A 517 -36.44 53.43 -10.04
N GLU A 518 -36.60 53.98 -8.83
CA GLU A 518 -35.80 53.62 -7.65
C GLU A 518 -35.78 52.11 -7.37
N LYS A 519 -36.95 51.46 -7.38
CA LYS A 519 -37.07 50.00 -7.28
C LYS A 519 -36.24 49.21 -8.31
N VAL A 520 -36.17 49.66 -9.56
CA VAL A 520 -35.36 49.00 -10.62
C VAL A 520 -33.87 49.21 -10.36
N ARG A 521 -33.48 50.33 -9.72
CA ARG A 521 -32.09 50.56 -9.29
C ARG A 521 -31.71 49.64 -8.13
N GLU A 522 -32.61 49.43 -7.18
CA GLU A 522 -32.44 48.47 -6.08
C GLU A 522 -32.29 47.03 -6.59
N GLU A 523 -33.16 46.61 -7.53
CA GLU A 523 -33.06 45.31 -8.22
C GLU A 523 -31.70 45.11 -8.91
N ARG A 524 -31.13 46.15 -9.53
CA ARG A 524 -29.75 46.09 -10.09
C ARG A 524 -28.66 46.02 -9.03
N TYR A 525 -28.78 46.73 -7.91
CA TYR A 525 -27.80 46.63 -6.81
C TYR A 525 -27.81 45.22 -6.20
N ALA A 526 -28.99 44.63 -5.98
CA ALA A 526 -29.11 43.25 -5.53
C ALA A 526 -28.43 42.27 -6.50
N TYR A 527 -28.58 42.47 -7.82
CA TYR A 527 -27.91 41.64 -8.83
C TYR A 527 -26.38 41.81 -8.85
N ILE A 528 -25.85 43.02 -8.61
CA ILE A 528 -24.39 43.23 -8.44
C ILE A 528 -23.88 42.49 -7.19
N SER A 529 -24.63 42.54 -6.08
CA SER A 529 -24.30 41.78 -4.86
C SER A 529 -24.34 40.27 -5.12
N GLU A 530 -25.35 39.74 -5.83
CA GLU A 530 -25.46 38.32 -6.23
C GLU A 530 -24.27 37.85 -7.08
N LEU A 531 -23.90 38.61 -8.12
CA LEU A 531 -22.72 38.34 -8.96
C LEU A 531 -21.42 38.31 -8.14
N THR A 532 -21.36 39.08 -7.05
CA THR A 532 -20.16 39.18 -6.21
C THR A 532 -20.03 37.98 -5.26
N ASP A 533 -21.14 37.46 -4.72
CA ASP A 533 -21.14 36.20 -3.95
C ASP A 533 -20.74 35.01 -4.84
N GLN A 534 -21.26 34.94 -6.07
CA GLN A 534 -20.89 33.90 -7.05
C GLN A 534 -19.37 33.87 -7.30
N ILE A 535 -18.72 35.03 -7.43
CA ILE A 535 -17.25 35.09 -7.57
C ILE A 535 -16.54 34.60 -6.28
N SER A 536 -17.06 34.96 -5.11
CA SER A 536 -16.51 34.50 -3.81
C SER A 536 -16.57 32.98 -3.67
N GLU A 537 -17.70 32.37 -4.04
CA GLU A 537 -17.90 30.92 -4.03
C GLU A 537 -16.93 30.20 -4.99
N TYR A 538 -16.76 30.72 -6.21
CA TYR A 538 -15.80 30.18 -7.20
C TYR A 538 -14.35 30.21 -6.68
N ASN A 539 -13.97 31.26 -5.94
CA ASN A 539 -12.65 31.41 -5.32
C ASN A 539 -12.43 30.45 -4.12
N ASN A 540 -13.48 30.16 -3.36
CA ASN A 540 -13.43 29.19 -2.26
C ASN A 540 -13.30 27.75 -2.78
N VAL A 541 -14.02 27.42 -3.86
CA VAL A 541 -13.84 26.19 -4.64
C VAL A 541 -12.37 26.07 -5.08
N LEU A 542 -11.86 27.04 -5.85
CA LEU A 542 -10.45 27.09 -6.28
C LEU A 542 -9.45 26.89 -5.13
N THR A 543 -9.75 27.46 -3.96
CA THR A 543 -8.92 27.39 -2.74
C THR A 543 -8.84 25.99 -2.14
N GLN A 544 -9.97 25.31 -1.97
CA GLN A 544 -10.00 23.93 -1.46
C GLN A 544 -9.13 23.04 -2.34
N TRP A 545 -9.16 23.24 -3.65
CA TRP A 545 -8.44 22.41 -4.60
C TRP A 545 -6.92 22.55 -4.63
N ILE A 546 -6.43 23.71 -4.21
CA ILE A 546 -4.99 23.93 -3.98
C ILE A 546 -4.58 23.25 -2.66
N GLN A 547 -5.51 23.13 -1.69
CA GLN A 547 -5.31 22.43 -0.42
C GLN A 547 -5.58 20.91 -0.47
N LEU A 548 -6.36 20.38 -1.42
CA LEU A 548 -6.74 18.95 -1.45
C LEU A 548 -5.61 18.00 -1.90
N ARG A 549 -4.48 18.50 -2.44
CA ARG A 549 -3.20 17.72 -2.48
C ARG A 549 -2.32 17.90 -1.23
N GLN A 550 -2.74 18.76 -0.30
CA GLN A 550 -2.42 18.67 1.14
C GLN A 550 -3.44 17.78 1.89
N GLY A 551 -4.31 17.04 1.18
CA GLY A 551 -5.09 15.92 1.73
C GLY A 551 -6.50 15.73 1.13
N GLN A 552 -6.82 14.50 0.70
CA GLN A 552 -8.13 13.99 0.26
C GLN A 552 -8.71 14.52 -1.08
N LEU A 553 -9.64 13.77 -1.71
CA LEU A 553 -10.11 14.04 -3.08
C LEU A 553 -11.44 13.32 -3.43
N SER A 554 -12.58 13.92 -3.09
CA SER A 554 -13.95 13.36 -3.05
C SER A 554 -14.56 12.93 -4.39
N ILE A 555 -15.41 11.87 -4.32
CA ILE A 555 -15.56 10.84 -5.39
C ILE A 555 -16.52 9.64 -4.99
N ARG A 556 -17.39 9.02 -5.85
CA ARG A 556 -17.96 7.60 -5.87
C ARG A 556 -18.93 7.27 -7.09
N VAL A 557 -19.06 6.10 -7.74
CA VAL A 557 -19.53 5.87 -9.19
C VAL A 557 -20.77 6.63 -9.84
N GLU A 558 -20.86 6.96 -11.17
CA GLU A 558 -22.17 7.28 -11.89
C GLU A 558 -22.33 6.86 -13.39
N SER A 559 -23.15 7.55 -14.25
CA SER A 559 -23.58 7.21 -15.65
C SER A 559 -24.41 8.25 -16.57
N PHE A 560 -24.05 9.12 -17.55
CA PHE A 560 -25.03 10.11 -18.21
C PHE A 560 -25.05 10.55 -19.74
N ALA A 561 -26.14 11.02 -20.41
CA ALA A 561 -26.36 11.25 -21.91
C ALA A 561 -25.29 11.90 -22.89
N LEU A 562 -25.65 12.49 -24.07
CA LEU A 562 -24.70 13.06 -25.08
C LEU A 562 -25.01 14.13 -26.19
N GLN A 563 -26.21 14.69 -26.43
CA GLN A 563 -26.44 15.88 -27.31
C GLN A 563 -26.17 17.30 -26.73
N ASP A 564 -26.45 17.61 -25.47
CA ASP A 564 -26.21 18.93 -24.87
C ASP A 564 -24.76 19.33 -24.56
N LEU A 565 -23.79 18.45 -24.22
CA LEU A 565 -22.38 18.86 -24.29
C LEU A 565 -22.17 19.27 -25.75
N PHE A 566 -22.69 18.55 -26.75
CA PHE A 566 -22.43 18.82 -28.19
C PHE A 566 -22.91 20.18 -28.69
N ASN A 567 -23.68 20.88 -27.87
CA ASN A 567 -24.24 22.17 -28.15
C ASN A 567 -23.49 23.32 -27.45
N ILE A 568 -22.68 23.12 -26.39
CA ILE A 568 -22.24 24.26 -25.54
C ILE A 568 -20.92 24.91 -25.91
N VAL A 569 -20.02 24.19 -26.53
CA VAL A 569 -18.75 24.69 -27.03
C VAL A 569 -18.71 24.78 -28.54
N ALA A 570 -19.65 24.16 -29.26
CA ALA A 570 -20.10 24.66 -30.56
C ALA A 570 -20.21 26.22 -30.58
N LYS A 571 -20.63 26.80 -29.45
CA LYS A 571 -20.73 28.25 -29.18
C LYS A 571 -19.39 29.00 -29.15
N GLY A 572 -18.27 28.31 -28.91
CA GLY A 572 -16.94 28.91 -28.83
C GLY A 572 -16.29 29.18 -30.19
N TYR A 573 -16.88 28.73 -31.30
CA TYR A 573 -16.45 28.93 -32.70
C TYR A 573 -15.62 30.21 -32.98
N MET A 574 -16.01 31.34 -32.39
CA MET A 574 -15.39 32.65 -32.61
C MET A 574 -13.88 32.71 -32.37
N SER A 575 -13.32 32.06 -31.34
CA SER A 575 -11.87 32.17 -31.06
C SER A 575 -11.00 31.42 -32.07
N PHE A 576 -11.56 30.51 -32.90
CA PHE A 576 -10.90 30.06 -34.13
C PHE A 576 -10.97 31.08 -35.23
N LYS A 577 -12.16 31.68 -35.43
CA LYS A 577 -12.41 32.62 -36.50
C LYS A 577 -11.51 33.85 -36.36
N LEU A 578 -11.20 34.24 -35.12
CA LEU A 578 -10.21 35.28 -34.79
C LEU A 578 -8.76 34.88 -35.14
N LYS A 579 -8.44 33.57 -35.22
CA LYS A 579 -7.20 33.03 -35.81
C LYS A 579 -7.41 32.51 -37.26
N GLY A 580 -8.53 32.88 -37.89
CA GLY A 580 -8.90 32.49 -39.26
C GLY A 580 -9.03 30.99 -39.54
N ILE A 581 -9.52 30.21 -38.57
CA ILE A 581 -9.66 28.75 -38.63
C ILE A 581 -11.15 28.33 -38.72
N SER A 582 -11.44 27.21 -39.39
CA SER A 582 -12.78 26.73 -39.76
C SER A 582 -13.27 25.47 -39.02
N LEU A 583 -14.01 25.66 -37.94
CA LEU A 583 -14.76 24.62 -37.20
C LEU A 583 -16.10 24.25 -37.88
N LYS A 584 -16.55 23.00 -37.74
CA LYS A 584 -17.90 22.48 -38.16
C LYS A 584 -18.73 21.98 -36.94
N VAL A 585 -20.03 21.59 -37.02
CA VAL A 585 -20.91 20.92 -35.96
C VAL A 585 -22.18 20.21 -36.59
N SER A 586 -23.03 19.38 -35.89
CA SER A 586 -24.29 18.67 -36.39
C SER A 586 -25.21 17.97 -35.28
N PRO A 587 -26.27 17.09 -35.51
CA PRO A 587 -27.25 16.46 -34.51
C PRO A 587 -27.42 14.85 -34.33
N THR A 588 -27.41 14.19 -33.12
CA THR A 588 -27.73 12.72 -32.83
C THR A 588 -28.25 12.39 -31.37
N LYS A 589 -28.24 11.14 -30.81
CA LYS A 589 -29.38 10.61 -29.96
C LYS A 589 -29.26 9.42 -28.91
N ASP A 590 -28.17 9.10 -28.21
CA ASP A 590 -27.76 7.68 -27.93
C ASP A 590 -28.08 7.03 -26.52
N VAL A 591 -27.38 5.99 -25.95
CA VAL A 591 -27.81 5.24 -24.68
C VAL A 591 -26.70 4.51 -23.79
N VAL A 592 -25.96 5.05 -22.76
CA VAL A 592 -24.60 4.59 -22.19
C VAL A 592 -24.18 4.85 -20.65
N LYS A 593 -22.91 4.78 -20.13
CA LYS A 593 -22.45 5.27 -18.74
C LYS A 593 -21.21 6.23 -18.58
N ALA A 594 -21.31 7.42 -17.91
CA ALA A 594 -20.35 7.97 -16.87
C ALA A 594 -20.75 9.25 -15.97
N ASP A 595 -19.93 10.13 -15.29
CA ASP A 595 -20.34 11.41 -14.54
C ASP A 595 -20.35 12.78 -15.24
N LYS A 596 -21.37 13.58 -14.92
CA LYS A 596 -21.60 14.80 -15.70
C LYS A 596 -20.35 15.65 -15.77
N THR A 597 -19.88 15.95 -14.58
CA THR A 597 -18.82 16.88 -14.39
C THR A 597 -17.54 16.14 -14.11
N LEU A 598 -17.12 15.28 -15.01
CA LEU A 598 -15.71 15.28 -15.36
C LEU A 598 -15.47 15.24 -16.85
N THR A 599 -16.50 15.28 -17.71
CA THR A 599 -16.25 15.22 -19.17
C THR A 599 -16.68 16.42 -20.02
N LEU A 600 -16.94 17.57 -19.41
CA LEU A 600 -16.62 18.88 -20.03
C LEU A 600 -15.08 19.12 -20.03
N PHE A 601 -14.23 18.09 -20.18
CA PHE A 601 -12.77 18.21 -20.29
C PHE A 601 -12.41 17.81 -21.74
N MET A 602 -12.97 18.49 -22.76
CA MET A 602 -12.56 18.45 -24.18
C MET A 602 -12.31 19.75 -25.05
N ILE A 603 -13.15 20.79 -25.37
CA ILE A 603 -12.63 21.98 -26.16
C ILE A 603 -13.12 23.50 -25.96
N ASN A 604 -12.72 24.41 -25.02
CA ASN A 604 -12.53 25.95 -25.17
C ASN A 604 -11.58 26.86 -24.21
N THR A 605 -10.22 26.83 -24.25
CA THR A 605 -9.09 27.44 -23.45
C THR A 605 -7.64 26.76 -23.49
N LEU A 606 -7.32 25.64 -22.78
CA LEU A 606 -5.93 25.20 -22.40
C LEU A 606 -4.75 25.22 -23.40
N ALA A 607 -4.70 24.51 -24.53
CA ALA A 607 -5.75 23.72 -25.15
C ALA A 607 -6.16 24.29 -26.47
N ASP A 608 -5.88 25.57 -26.61
CA ASP A 608 -5.73 26.24 -27.88
C ASP A 608 -4.77 25.37 -28.71
N ASN A 609 -3.79 24.67 -28.13
CA ASN A 609 -2.80 23.75 -28.71
C ASN A 609 -2.61 23.55 -30.25
N ALA A 610 -3.62 23.23 -31.06
CA ALA A 610 -3.61 23.22 -32.53
C ALA A 610 -4.63 24.21 -33.15
N ARG A 611 -5.48 24.90 -32.40
CA ARG A 611 -5.59 26.36 -32.62
C ARG A 611 -4.24 27.05 -32.41
N LYS A 612 -3.36 26.62 -31.48
CA LYS A 612 -1.98 27.14 -31.39
C LYS A 612 -1.18 26.72 -32.63
N TYR A 613 -1.17 25.43 -32.96
CA TYR A 613 -0.29 24.78 -33.95
C TYR A 613 -0.89 24.45 -35.35
N THR A 614 -2.18 24.65 -35.62
CA THR A 614 -2.70 24.81 -37.00
C THR A 614 -2.60 26.29 -37.36
N GLN A 615 -2.12 26.58 -38.57
CA GLN A 615 -2.06 27.95 -39.07
C GLN A 615 -3.44 28.50 -39.48
N GLN A 616 -3.48 29.81 -39.70
CA GLN A 616 -4.60 30.52 -40.30
C GLN A 616 -4.99 29.87 -41.64
N GLY A 617 -6.29 29.58 -41.82
CA GLY A 617 -6.83 28.83 -42.96
C GLY A 617 -7.19 27.35 -42.68
N GLY A 618 -6.82 26.78 -41.53
CA GLY A 618 -7.11 25.38 -41.16
C GLY A 618 -8.60 25.03 -40.98
N CYS A 619 -8.93 23.73 -40.94
CA CYS A 619 -10.30 23.19 -41.00
C CYS A 619 -10.51 21.89 -40.18
N VAL A 620 -11.63 21.79 -39.44
CA VAL A 620 -11.64 20.99 -38.19
C VAL A 620 -13.01 20.38 -37.75
N LYS A 621 -13.02 19.12 -37.23
CA LYS A 621 -14.21 18.17 -37.23
C LYS A 621 -14.47 17.22 -35.97
N ILE A 622 -15.59 17.34 -35.21
CA ILE A 622 -15.97 16.59 -33.95
C ILE A 622 -17.12 15.51 -33.94
N TYR A 623 -16.88 14.26 -34.42
CA TYR A 623 -17.71 12.99 -34.49
C TYR A 623 -17.87 11.75 -33.46
N SER A 624 -18.56 10.62 -33.77
CA SER A 624 -18.45 9.30 -33.03
C SER A 624 -19.00 8.03 -33.76
N ARG A 625 -18.72 6.77 -33.31
CA ARG A 625 -19.21 5.44 -33.87
C ARG A 625 -19.59 4.31 -32.86
N SER A 626 -20.61 3.48 -33.09
CA SER A 626 -21.15 2.54 -32.05
C SER A 626 -20.53 1.15 -31.96
N THR A 627 -20.54 0.56 -30.76
CA THR A 627 -20.91 -0.86 -30.54
C THR A 627 -22.01 -0.98 -29.50
N GLU A 628 -22.37 -2.22 -29.14
CA GLU A 628 -23.38 -2.65 -28.18
C GLU A 628 -23.03 -2.40 -26.70
N ASN A 629 -21.73 -2.25 -26.39
CA ASN A 629 -21.22 -2.13 -25.02
C ASN A 629 -20.28 -0.94 -24.79
N THR A 630 -19.68 -0.41 -25.86
CA THR A 630 -18.68 0.66 -25.91
C THR A 630 -18.81 1.40 -27.27
N VAL A 631 -18.31 2.63 -27.41
CA VAL A 631 -18.90 3.71 -28.25
C VAL A 631 -17.85 4.80 -28.56
N ASP A 632 -17.45 4.91 -29.84
CA ASP A 632 -16.29 5.61 -30.42
C ASP A 632 -16.41 7.15 -30.42
N ILE A 633 -16.17 7.96 -29.38
CA ILE A 633 -15.90 9.42 -29.60
C ILE A 633 -14.50 9.56 -30.25
N VAL A 634 -13.85 10.70 -30.61
CA VAL A 634 -12.48 10.69 -31.23
C VAL A 634 -11.81 12.13 -31.48
N ILE A 635 -10.87 12.52 -32.43
CA ILE A 635 -10.26 13.91 -32.76
C ILE A 635 -9.32 14.10 -34.00
N GLU A 636 -9.37 15.24 -34.76
CA GLU A 636 -8.47 15.64 -35.89
C GLU A 636 -8.40 17.15 -36.22
N ASP A 637 -7.20 17.73 -36.36
CA ASP A 637 -6.89 18.95 -37.16
C ASP A 637 -6.08 18.67 -38.45
N ASN A 638 -5.83 19.73 -39.24
CA ASN A 638 -5.01 19.73 -40.46
C ASN A 638 -3.79 20.69 -40.42
N GLY A 639 -3.23 20.96 -39.23
CA GLY A 639 -2.12 21.89 -39.01
C GLY A 639 -0.72 21.32 -39.22
N LEU A 640 0.26 21.89 -38.52
CA LEU A 640 1.67 21.50 -38.60
C LEU A 640 1.92 20.01 -38.34
N GLY A 641 1.03 19.33 -37.62
CA GLY A 641 1.24 17.95 -37.19
C GLY A 641 2.48 17.82 -36.30
N MET A 642 3.04 16.62 -36.24
CA MET A 642 4.19 16.30 -35.39
C MET A 642 5.06 15.22 -36.02
N SER A 643 6.32 15.16 -35.61
CA SER A 643 7.15 13.98 -35.89
C SER A 643 6.75 12.80 -35.00
N GLU A 644 6.97 11.57 -35.47
CA GLU A 644 6.68 10.36 -34.69
C GLU A 644 7.45 10.35 -33.36
N LYS A 645 8.71 10.83 -33.36
CA LYS A 645 9.51 11.05 -32.15
C LYS A 645 8.84 12.01 -31.15
N GLN A 646 8.10 13.02 -31.62
CA GLN A 646 7.33 13.94 -30.77
C GLN A 646 5.98 13.36 -30.31
N VAL A 647 5.46 12.31 -30.94
CA VAL A 647 4.18 11.67 -30.55
C VAL A 647 4.37 10.61 -29.46
N SER A 648 5.60 10.24 -29.07
CA SER A 648 5.87 9.16 -28.10
C SER A 648 6.03 9.59 -26.63
N HIS A 649 7.06 10.37 -26.27
CA HIS A 649 7.43 10.72 -24.87
C HIS A 649 6.84 12.04 -24.38
N LEU A 650 5.88 12.52 -25.15
CA LEU A 650 5.07 13.72 -25.11
C LEU A 650 4.41 14.08 -23.74
N PHE A 651 4.74 13.35 -22.69
CA PHE A 651 3.69 12.59 -22.08
C PHE A 651 4.00 12.10 -20.68
N ASP A 652 4.85 12.88 -20.00
CA ASP A 652 5.85 12.37 -19.07
C ASP A 652 6.58 13.47 -18.14
N HIS A 653 7.85 13.38 -17.64
CA HIS A 653 8.26 14.01 -16.32
C HIS A 653 8.81 15.45 -16.31
N LYS A 654 10.10 15.66 -16.59
CA LYS A 654 10.86 16.92 -16.33
C LYS A 654 10.87 17.92 -17.50
N THR A 655 11.51 19.10 -17.44
CA THR A 655 11.13 20.36 -18.18
C THR A 655 11.95 20.93 -19.34
N ILE A 656 11.26 21.48 -20.34
CA ILE A 656 11.81 22.05 -21.58
C ILE A 656 12.73 23.25 -21.41
N VAL A 657 13.77 23.24 -22.24
CA VAL A 657 14.41 24.42 -22.82
C VAL A 657 14.70 24.12 -24.29
N ASP A 658 13.93 24.67 -25.22
CA ASP A 658 14.21 24.51 -26.67
C ASP A 658 15.42 25.38 -27.04
N GLU A 659 16.55 24.75 -27.34
CA GLU A 659 17.79 25.49 -27.63
C GLU A 659 17.80 26.17 -29.00
N SER A 660 16.75 25.96 -29.80
CA SER A 660 16.57 26.50 -31.15
C SER A 660 16.21 27.99 -31.21
N LEU A 661 16.02 28.67 -30.06
CA LEU A 661 15.64 30.09 -29.97
C LEU A 661 16.59 30.92 -29.09
N LYS A 662 17.90 30.82 -29.34
CA LYS A 662 18.90 31.82 -28.93
C LYS A 662 19.36 32.60 -30.16
N GLU A 663 18.70 33.73 -30.46
CA GLU A 663 19.23 34.94 -31.16
C GLU A 663 18.08 35.84 -31.69
N SER A 664 17.51 36.67 -30.82
CA SER A 664 16.97 38.01 -31.15
C SER A 664 16.52 38.71 -29.87
N ASP A 665 17.16 39.82 -29.51
CA ASP A 665 16.83 40.57 -28.30
C ASP A 665 15.54 41.40 -28.46
N SER A 666 14.43 40.95 -27.86
CA SER A 666 13.42 41.81 -27.21
C SER A 666 12.25 41.01 -26.60
N ILE A 667 11.57 41.64 -25.63
CA ILE A 667 10.41 41.15 -24.86
C ILE A 667 10.78 40.12 -23.77
N ALA A 668 10.16 40.24 -22.59
CA ALA A 668 10.60 39.62 -21.34
C ALA A 668 9.68 38.48 -20.83
N ASP A 669 10.28 37.59 -20.03
CA ASP A 669 9.68 36.68 -19.03
C ASP A 669 8.29 36.06 -19.26
N GLU A 670 8.24 34.92 -19.98
CA GLU A 670 7.11 33.96 -19.89
C GLU A 670 7.54 32.52 -20.28
N LYS A 671 7.86 31.66 -19.30
CA LYS A 671 8.65 30.42 -19.51
C LYS A 671 7.83 29.14 -19.79
N SER A 672 6.96 29.20 -20.79
CA SER A 672 5.77 28.35 -21.00
C SER A 672 5.73 26.93 -20.38
N HIS A 673 5.02 26.83 -19.26
CA HIS A 673 5.01 25.73 -18.30
C HIS A 673 4.08 24.54 -18.57
N GLY A 674 3.91 24.12 -19.84
CA GLY A 674 3.70 22.69 -20.20
C GLY A 674 2.70 21.89 -19.36
N PHE A 675 1.68 22.55 -18.83
CA PHE A 675 0.82 22.03 -17.76
C PHE A 675 -0.43 21.27 -18.25
N GLY A 676 -0.40 20.88 -19.51
CA GLY A 676 -1.60 20.77 -20.30
C GLY A 676 -2.21 19.45 -20.55
N LEU A 677 -1.52 18.32 -20.39
CA LEU A 677 -2.11 17.03 -20.74
C LEU A 677 -1.76 15.92 -19.73
N MET A 678 -1.33 16.34 -18.54
CA MET A 678 -1.00 15.48 -17.41
C MET A 678 -2.20 15.04 -16.58
N ASN A 679 -3.10 15.94 -16.17
CA ASN A 679 -4.39 15.47 -15.63
C ASN A 679 -5.30 15.20 -16.82
N CYS A 680 -4.71 14.36 -17.65
CA CYS A 680 -5.17 13.65 -18.78
C CYS A 680 -4.47 12.26 -18.84
N LYS A 681 -3.61 11.76 -17.90
CA LYS A 681 -3.49 10.28 -17.59
C LYS A 681 -4.10 9.72 -16.29
N GLY A 682 -3.63 10.18 -15.11
CA GLY A 682 -3.99 9.77 -13.75
C GLY A 682 -5.45 9.50 -13.35
N ILE A 683 -6.42 9.83 -14.18
CA ILE A 683 -7.79 9.35 -14.04
C ILE A 683 -7.88 7.88 -14.43
N ILE A 684 -7.22 7.40 -15.51
CA ILE A 684 -7.26 5.97 -15.92
C ILE A 684 -6.35 5.09 -15.04
N ASP A 685 -6.18 5.64 -13.86
CA ASP A 685 -5.58 5.10 -12.70
C ASP A 685 -6.48 5.39 -11.48
N LYS A 686 -7.79 5.68 -11.64
CA LYS A 686 -8.74 6.04 -10.57
C LYS A 686 -10.09 5.28 -10.59
N TYR A 687 -10.62 4.67 -11.68
CA TYR A 687 -11.84 3.81 -11.63
C TYR A 687 -11.74 2.37 -12.11
N LYS A 688 -10.70 2.02 -12.87
CA LYS A 688 -10.04 0.72 -12.71
C LYS A 688 -9.79 0.47 -11.21
N LYS A 689 -9.65 1.55 -10.42
CA LYS A 689 -9.70 1.61 -8.94
C LYS A 689 -11.06 2.06 -8.33
N ILE A 690 -12.21 1.64 -8.87
CA ILE A 690 -13.46 1.62 -8.07
C ILE A 690 -14.51 0.58 -8.48
N SER A 691 -14.57 0.17 -9.75
CA SER A 691 -15.50 -0.89 -10.14
C SER A 691 -14.99 -1.61 -11.36
N SER A 692 -15.16 -2.94 -11.36
CA SER A 692 -14.70 -3.87 -12.40
C SER A 692 -15.19 -3.49 -13.80
N ILE A 693 -16.38 -2.91 -13.88
CA ILE A 693 -17.07 -2.42 -15.08
C ILE A 693 -16.33 -1.23 -15.77
N PHE A 694 -15.25 -0.70 -15.17
CA PHE A 694 -14.44 0.41 -15.72
C PHE A 694 -13.06 0.04 -16.25
N SER A 695 -12.71 -1.24 -16.15
CA SER A 695 -11.60 -1.86 -16.88
C SER A 695 -11.49 -1.40 -18.35
N ILE A 696 -12.62 -1.29 -19.05
CA ILE A 696 -12.66 -1.15 -20.53
C ILE A 696 -12.38 0.26 -21.10
N CYS A 697 -11.78 1.16 -20.34
CA CYS A 697 -11.60 2.57 -20.75
C CYS A 697 -10.14 2.87 -21.22
N PHE A 698 -9.90 3.64 -22.31
CA PHE A 698 -8.53 3.87 -22.91
C PHE A 698 -8.30 5.25 -23.61
N ILE A 699 -7.25 5.43 -24.47
CA ILE A 699 -6.91 6.44 -25.57
C ILE A 699 -5.64 6.01 -26.39
N LYS A 700 -5.31 6.68 -27.52
CA LYS A 700 -4.13 6.55 -28.43
C LYS A 700 -3.69 7.92 -29.08
N ALA A 701 -2.70 7.94 -30.00
CA ALA A 701 -2.36 8.99 -30.99
C ALA A 701 -2.30 8.50 -32.44
N GLU A 702 -2.47 9.43 -33.40
CA GLU A 702 -2.22 9.33 -34.85
C GLU A 702 -1.95 10.76 -35.42
N SER A 703 -0.72 11.13 -35.81
CA SER A 703 -0.43 12.46 -36.41
C SER A 703 0.72 12.37 -37.41
N GLU A 704 0.74 13.26 -38.40
CA GLU A 704 1.79 13.30 -39.42
C GLU A 704 2.17 14.76 -39.72
N LEU A 705 3.48 15.04 -39.76
CA LEU A 705 4.02 16.39 -40.00
C LEU A 705 3.51 16.97 -41.33
N GLY A 706 3.00 18.19 -41.29
CA GLY A 706 2.39 18.88 -42.43
C GLY A 706 0.96 18.44 -42.81
N LYS A 707 0.36 17.45 -42.12
CA LYS A 707 -1.02 16.99 -42.38
C LYS A 707 -1.97 17.12 -41.17
N GLY A 708 -1.46 17.44 -39.98
CA GLY A 708 -2.24 17.64 -38.76
C GLY A 708 -2.25 16.45 -37.79
N SER A 709 -3.17 16.48 -36.82
CA SER A 709 -3.05 15.68 -35.59
C SER A 709 -4.38 15.09 -35.13
N ARG A 710 -4.34 13.85 -34.60
CA ARG A 710 -5.49 12.99 -34.22
C ARG A 710 -5.08 12.05 -33.04
N PHE A 711 -5.95 11.68 -32.09
CA PHE A 711 -5.68 10.93 -30.81
C PHE A 711 -6.23 9.45 -30.52
N THR A 712 -6.92 9.06 -29.38
CA THR A 712 -8.07 8.05 -29.08
C THR A 712 -8.81 8.38 -27.71
N PHE A 713 -9.78 7.61 -27.14
CA PHE A 713 -10.32 7.51 -25.71
C PHE A 713 -11.67 6.73 -25.25
N ARG A 714 -11.71 5.57 -24.54
CA ARG A 714 -12.97 4.71 -24.30
C ARG A 714 -13.78 4.80 -22.97
N LEU A 715 -15.12 4.60 -23.00
CA LEU A 715 -16.06 4.38 -21.85
C LEU A 715 -16.96 3.11 -21.96
N PRO A 716 -17.77 2.73 -20.92
CA PRO A 716 -18.69 1.59 -20.88
C PRO A 716 -20.21 1.89 -20.92
N LYS A 717 -20.96 0.84 -21.26
CA LYS A 717 -22.20 0.30 -20.66
C LYS A 717 -22.94 1.11 -19.53
N GLY A 718 -24.11 1.76 -19.79
CA GLY A 718 -25.13 2.29 -18.81
C GLY A 718 -26.54 2.54 -19.41
N THR A 719 -27.61 2.84 -18.62
CA THR A 719 -29.05 2.55 -18.95
C THR A 719 -30.12 3.62 -18.64
N VAL A 720 -31.09 3.86 -19.55
CA VAL A 720 -32.18 4.87 -19.48
C VAL A 720 -33.30 4.58 -18.44
N ARG A 721 -33.85 5.59 -17.71
CA ARG A 721 -34.84 5.44 -16.62
C ARG A 721 -36.00 6.53 -16.35
N LEU A 722 -37.25 6.35 -16.89
CA LEU A 722 -38.63 6.95 -16.76
C LEU A 722 -39.51 6.12 -15.83
N LEU A 723 -40.36 6.72 -14.98
CA LEU A 723 -41.18 5.96 -14.02
C LEU A 723 -42.24 5.06 -14.69
N LEU A 724 -41.88 3.80 -14.93
CA LEU A 724 -42.78 2.72 -15.34
C LEU A 724 -43.34 1.99 -14.12
N CYS A 725 -44.28 2.65 -13.44
CA CYS A 725 -45.26 1.96 -12.62
C CYS A 725 -46.21 1.16 -13.53
N LEU A 726 -46.63 -0.03 -13.06
CA LEU A 726 -47.70 -0.86 -13.64
C LEU A 726 -47.52 -1.29 -15.12
N PHE A 727 -47.14 -2.56 -15.33
CA PHE A 727 -48.14 -3.55 -15.77
C PHE A 727 -47.76 -4.99 -15.42
N MET A 728 -48.62 -5.94 -15.79
CA MET A 728 -48.81 -7.22 -15.13
C MET A 728 -48.27 -8.46 -15.88
N SER A 729 -47.94 -9.48 -15.07
CA SER A 729 -48.15 -10.92 -15.33
C SER A 729 -47.36 -11.69 -16.40
N SER A 730 -47.21 -13.00 -16.11
CA SER A 730 -46.93 -14.12 -17.02
C SER A 730 -45.73 -14.04 -17.97
N ILE A 731 -44.68 -14.79 -17.63
CA ILE A 731 -44.24 -15.98 -18.39
C ILE A 731 -43.45 -16.90 -17.43
N SER A 732 -43.78 -18.20 -17.45
CA SER A 732 -43.07 -19.23 -16.68
C SER A 732 -42.00 -19.88 -17.54
N LEU A 733 -40.73 -19.87 -17.12
CA LEU A 733 -39.70 -20.73 -17.73
C LEU A 733 -38.62 -21.13 -16.71
N SER A 734 -38.66 -22.40 -16.29
CA SER A 734 -37.95 -22.95 -15.11
C SER A 734 -36.46 -23.28 -15.35
N ALA A 735 -35.81 -22.67 -16.36
CA ALA A 735 -34.43 -22.96 -16.74
C ALA A 735 -33.41 -21.81 -16.47
N PHE A 736 -33.87 -20.59 -16.19
CA PHE A 736 -33.02 -19.39 -16.00
C PHE A 736 -32.93 -18.89 -14.54
N SER A 737 -33.40 -19.68 -13.57
CA SER A 737 -33.65 -19.24 -12.19
C SER A 737 -32.38 -18.84 -11.42
N SER A 738 -31.31 -19.64 -11.46
CA SER A 738 -30.15 -19.44 -10.58
C SER A 738 -29.46 -18.07 -10.71
N PRO A 739 -29.06 -17.58 -11.90
CA PRO A 739 -28.46 -16.25 -12.03
C PRO A 739 -29.43 -15.12 -11.70
N PHE A 740 -30.73 -15.30 -11.97
CA PHE A 740 -31.77 -14.32 -11.67
C PHE A 740 -31.97 -14.13 -10.16
N LEU A 741 -31.97 -15.22 -9.38
CA LEU A 741 -32.10 -15.17 -7.92
C LEU A 741 -30.94 -14.39 -7.27
N LEU A 742 -29.69 -14.68 -7.68
CA LEU A 742 -28.51 -13.95 -7.18
C LEU A 742 -28.53 -12.47 -7.60
N LYS A 743 -28.87 -12.16 -8.85
CA LYS A 743 -28.99 -10.77 -9.33
C LYS A 743 -30.10 -10.00 -8.59
N LYS A 744 -31.18 -10.68 -8.20
CA LYS A 744 -32.23 -10.11 -7.34
C LYS A 744 -31.73 -9.83 -5.93
N ALA A 745 -31.00 -10.77 -5.31
CA ALA A 745 -30.40 -10.56 -4.00
C ALA A 745 -29.47 -9.33 -3.98
N ALA A 746 -28.55 -9.21 -4.95
CA ALA A 746 -27.67 -8.06 -5.10
C ALA A 746 -28.45 -6.74 -5.20
N SER A 747 -29.51 -6.67 -6.02
CA SER A 747 -30.33 -5.45 -6.14
C SER A 747 -31.08 -5.06 -4.85
N PHE A 748 -31.30 -6.00 -3.93
CA PHE A 748 -31.86 -5.72 -2.61
C PHE A 748 -30.80 -5.29 -1.60
N ALA A 749 -29.56 -5.77 -1.71
CA ALA A 749 -28.41 -5.23 -0.96
C ALA A 749 -28.10 -3.79 -1.35
N ASP A 750 -28.06 -3.46 -2.65
CA ASP A 750 -27.99 -2.08 -3.16
C ASP A 750 -29.08 -1.20 -2.50
N SER A 751 -30.33 -1.71 -2.48
CA SER A 751 -31.49 -0.97 -1.95
C SER A 751 -31.43 -0.77 -0.43
N ALA A 752 -30.90 -1.74 0.32
CA ALA A 752 -30.69 -1.62 1.76
C ALA A 752 -29.66 -0.53 2.07
N TYR A 753 -28.49 -0.56 1.40
CA TYR A 753 -27.44 0.45 1.55
C TYR A 753 -27.94 1.88 1.31
N PHE A 754 -28.67 2.11 0.22
CA PHE A 754 -29.24 3.44 -0.05
C PHE A 754 -30.32 3.85 0.96
N CYS A 755 -31.07 2.91 1.56
CA CYS A 755 -32.01 3.26 2.64
C CYS A 755 -31.28 3.64 3.93
N ASN A 756 -30.20 2.93 4.27
CA ASN A 756 -29.40 3.17 5.46
C ASN A 756 -28.71 4.55 5.43
N LEU A 757 -28.12 4.91 4.28
CA LEU A 757 -27.60 6.26 4.03
C LEU A 757 -28.66 7.37 4.22
N ASN A 758 -29.91 7.09 3.85
CA ASN A 758 -31.04 8.01 4.00
C ASN A 758 -31.75 7.91 5.38
N GLY A 759 -31.19 7.18 6.35
CA GLY A 759 -31.75 7.01 7.70
C GLY A 759 -33.04 6.17 7.78
N GLN A 760 -33.39 5.44 6.71
CA GLN A 760 -34.61 4.62 6.64
C GLN A 760 -34.31 3.19 7.15
N TYR A 761 -34.02 3.05 8.45
CA TYR A 761 -33.50 1.79 9.02
C TYR A 761 -34.47 0.62 8.93
N HIS A 762 -35.74 0.77 9.32
CA HIS A 762 -36.74 -0.31 9.16
C HIS A 762 -36.84 -0.79 7.70
N ARG A 763 -36.79 0.14 6.74
CA ARG A 763 -36.79 -0.16 5.30
C ARG A 763 -35.49 -0.83 4.82
N THR A 764 -34.38 -0.56 5.50
CA THR A 764 -33.11 -1.28 5.30
C THR A 764 -33.28 -2.75 5.71
N LEU A 765 -34.00 -3.02 6.81
CA LEU A 765 -34.35 -4.39 7.24
C LEU A 765 -35.32 -5.08 6.27
N ASP A 766 -36.35 -4.39 5.76
CA ASP A 766 -37.26 -4.93 4.72
C ASP A 766 -36.50 -5.40 3.46
N TYR A 767 -35.53 -4.59 3.01
CA TYR A 767 -34.68 -4.94 1.88
C TYR A 767 -33.64 -6.01 2.25
N ALA A 768 -33.18 -6.06 3.50
CA ALA A 768 -32.34 -7.16 4.00
C ALA A 768 -33.08 -8.50 4.02
N ASP A 769 -34.32 -8.58 4.49
CA ASP A 769 -35.13 -9.80 4.44
C ASP A 769 -35.53 -10.19 3.02
N SER A 770 -35.74 -9.20 2.15
CA SER A 770 -35.86 -9.45 0.71
C SER A 770 -34.59 -10.12 0.16
N CYS A 771 -33.40 -9.58 0.44
CA CYS A 771 -32.11 -10.17 0.05
C CYS A 771 -31.91 -11.59 0.61
N ARG A 772 -32.06 -11.76 1.94
CA ARG A 772 -32.01 -13.07 2.63
C ARG A 772 -32.96 -14.09 2.00
N THR A 773 -34.18 -13.67 1.64
CA THR A 773 -35.18 -14.52 0.98
C THR A 773 -34.73 -15.00 -0.40
N TYR A 774 -34.10 -14.14 -1.21
CA TYR A 774 -33.59 -14.55 -2.54
C TYR A 774 -32.35 -15.43 -2.45
N LEU A 775 -31.45 -15.20 -1.49
CA LEU A 775 -30.30 -16.06 -1.20
C LEU A 775 -30.75 -17.45 -0.71
N ASN A 776 -31.71 -17.52 0.21
CA ASN A 776 -32.29 -18.79 0.67
C ASN A 776 -33.04 -19.55 -0.44
N LYS A 777 -33.71 -18.84 -1.36
CA LYS A 777 -34.31 -19.45 -2.56
C LYS A 777 -33.23 -20.06 -3.46
N TYR A 778 -32.11 -19.38 -3.67
CA TYR A 778 -30.97 -19.92 -4.42
C TYR A 778 -30.36 -21.14 -3.72
N TYR A 779 -30.09 -21.08 -2.41
CA TYR A 779 -29.55 -22.22 -1.64
C TYR A 779 -30.39 -23.50 -1.84
N ARG A 780 -31.71 -23.38 -1.77
CA ARG A 780 -32.64 -24.51 -1.97
C ARG A 780 -32.59 -25.11 -3.39
N THR A 781 -32.12 -24.38 -4.41
CA THR A 781 -31.90 -24.97 -5.75
C THR A 781 -30.70 -25.92 -5.82
N LEU A 782 -29.77 -25.84 -4.86
CA LEU A 782 -28.57 -26.68 -4.80
C LEU A 782 -28.85 -28.12 -4.30
N LYS A 783 -30.10 -28.44 -3.94
CA LYS A 783 -30.55 -29.75 -3.40
C LYS A 783 -29.81 -30.23 -2.14
N LEU A 784 -29.25 -29.29 -1.37
CA LEU A 784 -28.65 -29.58 -0.07
C LEU A 784 -29.76 -29.77 0.97
N HIS A 785 -30.00 -31.03 1.37
CA HIS A 785 -31.11 -31.43 2.23
C HIS A 785 -30.81 -31.21 3.73
N ASP A 786 -30.59 -29.96 4.13
CA ASP A 786 -30.56 -29.55 5.53
C ASP A 786 -31.37 -28.26 5.73
N SER A 787 -32.40 -28.32 6.58
CA SER A 787 -33.37 -27.23 6.79
C SER A 787 -32.90 -26.17 7.78
N ASN A 788 -31.89 -26.50 8.58
CA ASN A 788 -31.29 -25.61 9.59
C ASN A 788 -30.24 -24.68 8.97
N ASP A 789 -29.57 -25.12 7.89
CA ASP A 789 -28.46 -24.44 7.22
C ASP A 789 -28.96 -23.32 6.27
N THR A 790 -29.82 -22.42 6.76
CA THR A 790 -30.44 -21.31 6.00
C THR A 790 -30.19 -19.95 6.64
N LEU A 791 -29.97 -18.91 5.82
CA LEU A 791 -29.81 -17.51 6.25
C LEU A 791 -31.00 -17.07 7.11
N ARG A 792 -30.79 -16.95 8.42
CA ARG A 792 -31.78 -16.48 9.40
C ARG A 792 -31.11 -15.55 10.41
N TYR A 793 -31.91 -15.04 11.34
CA TYR A 793 -31.46 -14.66 12.67
C TYR A 793 -31.51 -15.91 13.57
N ILE A 794 -30.46 -16.16 14.36
CA ILE A 794 -30.37 -17.32 15.26
C ILE A 794 -29.65 -16.87 16.53
N GLU A 795 -30.37 -16.81 17.65
CA GLU A 795 -29.89 -16.31 18.96
C GLU A 795 -28.94 -17.29 19.70
N THR A 796 -28.32 -18.23 18.99
CA THR A 796 -27.53 -19.31 19.59
C THR A 796 -26.08 -19.30 19.11
N ASP A 797 -25.20 -19.88 19.92
CA ASP A 797 -23.75 -19.88 19.71
C ASP A 797 -23.25 -20.76 18.55
N VAL A 798 -24.17 -21.22 17.69
CA VAL A 798 -23.92 -22.09 16.54
C VAL A 798 -23.15 -21.33 15.45
N ILE A 799 -22.34 -22.04 14.66
CA ILE A 799 -21.63 -21.49 13.51
C ILE A 799 -22.65 -20.98 12.48
N PRO A 800 -22.61 -19.69 12.08
CA PRO A 800 -23.53 -19.13 11.09
C PRO A 800 -23.54 -19.90 9.75
N PRO A 801 -24.72 -20.15 9.15
CA PRO A 801 -24.85 -20.92 7.90
C PRO A 801 -23.94 -20.43 6.77
N GLU A 802 -23.83 -19.13 6.56
CA GLU A 802 -22.95 -18.53 5.53
C GLU A 802 -21.46 -18.85 5.70
N ILE A 803 -20.97 -19.11 6.92
CA ILE A 803 -19.61 -19.63 7.16
C ILE A 803 -19.54 -21.11 6.77
N SER A 804 -20.55 -21.90 7.18
CA SER A 804 -20.68 -23.29 6.73
C SER A 804 -20.73 -23.39 5.21
N TRP A 805 -21.43 -22.50 4.53
CA TRP A 805 -21.51 -22.43 3.07
C TRP A 805 -20.15 -22.10 2.44
N TYR A 806 -19.39 -21.18 3.03
CA TYR A 806 -18.05 -20.82 2.56
C TYR A 806 -17.04 -21.97 2.71
N HIS A 807 -17.05 -22.67 3.86
CA HIS A 807 -16.24 -23.88 4.08
C HIS A 807 -16.68 -25.06 3.21
N LYS A 808 -17.98 -25.16 2.85
CA LYS A 808 -18.52 -26.08 1.83
C LYS A 808 -18.25 -25.61 0.39
N HIS A 809 -17.53 -24.50 0.19
CA HIS A 809 -17.19 -23.89 -1.11
C HIS A 809 -18.39 -23.66 -2.05
N LEU A 810 -19.54 -23.29 -1.49
CA LEU A 810 -20.75 -23.04 -2.27
C LEU A 810 -20.61 -21.76 -3.11
N ARG A 811 -21.13 -21.78 -4.35
CA ARG A 811 -20.99 -20.65 -5.29
C ARG A 811 -22.00 -19.53 -5.02
N PHE A 812 -21.77 -18.78 -3.95
CA PHE A 812 -22.41 -17.49 -3.70
C PHE A 812 -21.49 -16.32 -4.07
N ASP A 813 -22.09 -15.15 -4.30
CA ASP A 813 -21.36 -13.89 -4.20
C ASP A 813 -21.33 -13.47 -2.72
N TYR A 814 -20.23 -13.76 -2.03
CA TYR A 814 -20.09 -13.49 -0.60
C TYR A 814 -20.00 -11.99 -0.29
N ASN A 815 -19.73 -11.12 -1.27
CA ASN A 815 -19.77 -9.67 -1.06
C ASN A 815 -21.20 -9.24 -0.72
N VAL A 816 -22.20 -9.71 -1.48
CA VAL A 816 -23.63 -9.45 -1.20
C VAL A 816 -24.06 -9.92 0.19
N ILE A 817 -23.43 -10.99 0.72
CA ILE A 817 -23.68 -11.49 2.08
C ILE A 817 -23.00 -10.61 3.13
N LEU A 818 -21.77 -10.15 2.88
CA LEU A 818 -21.06 -9.19 3.73
C LEU A 818 -21.79 -7.84 3.80
N ASP A 819 -22.12 -7.28 2.64
CA ASP A 819 -22.85 -6.02 2.50
C ASP A 819 -24.15 -6.07 3.30
N ILE A 820 -25.01 -7.07 3.06
CA ILE A 820 -26.30 -7.15 3.75
C ILE A 820 -26.18 -7.41 5.25
N ARG A 821 -25.13 -8.10 5.72
CA ARG A 821 -24.87 -8.25 7.16
C ARG A 821 -24.34 -6.95 7.79
N ASN A 822 -23.55 -6.14 7.07
CA ASN A 822 -23.16 -4.80 7.52
C ASN A 822 -24.37 -3.85 7.59
N GLU A 823 -25.17 -3.75 6.53
CA GLU A 823 -26.34 -2.86 6.51
C GLU A 823 -27.39 -3.25 7.55
N THR A 824 -27.60 -4.57 7.76
CA THR A 824 -28.45 -5.05 8.87
C THR A 824 -27.86 -4.64 10.23
N ALA A 825 -26.55 -4.77 10.44
CA ALA A 825 -25.93 -4.38 11.71
C ALA A 825 -26.08 -2.87 11.98
N VAL A 826 -25.80 -2.00 10.99
CA VAL A 826 -25.93 -0.54 11.16
C VAL A 826 -27.39 -0.12 11.40
N ALA A 827 -28.34 -0.71 10.69
CA ALA A 827 -29.76 -0.46 10.93
C ALA A 827 -30.19 -0.88 12.36
N ASN A 828 -29.77 -2.06 12.83
CA ASN A 828 -30.07 -2.52 14.19
C ASN A 828 -29.42 -1.65 15.27
N LEU A 829 -28.19 -1.18 15.04
CA LEU A 829 -27.47 -0.27 15.94
C LEU A 829 -28.21 1.07 16.13
N ALA A 830 -28.79 1.60 15.04
CA ALA A 830 -29.57 2.84 15.03
C ALA A 830 -31.04 2.66 15.44
N LEU A 831 -31.50 1.42 15.63
CA LEU A 831 -32.82 1.06 16.15
C LEU A 831 -32.77 0.52 17.60
N HIS A 832 -31.57 0.51 18.21
CA HIS A 832 -31.30 0.01 19.56
C HIS A 832 -31.63 -1.49 19.75
N GLU A 833 -31.62 -2.27 18.66
CA GLU A 833 -31.78 -3.72 18.67
C GLU A 833 -30.43 -4.41 18.95
N TRP A 834 -29.93 -4.30 20.19
CA TRP A 834 -28.54 -4.66 20.56
C TRP A 834 -28.17 -6.12 20.25
N ASP A 835 -29.01 -7.10 20.58
CA ASP A 835 -28.76 -8.52 20.30
C ASP A 835 -28.68 -8.79 18.78
N ALA A 836 -29.58 -8.14 18.03
CA ALA A 836 -29.62 -8.22 16.59
C ALA A 836 -28.42 -7.49 15.93
N TYR A 837 -27.90 -6.42 16.54
CA TYR A 837 -26.62 -5.82 16.15
C TYR A 837 -25.46 -6.81 16.39
N HIS A 838 -25.32 -7.32 17.61
CA HIS A 838 -24.20 -8.19 18.00
C HIS A 838 -24.12 -9.44 17.14
N TYR A 839 -25.27 -10.07 16.83
CA TYR A 839 -25.32 -11.19 15.90
C TYR A 839 -24.82 -10.81 14.50
N ASN A 840 -25.36 -9.74 13.89
CA ASN A 840 -24.99 -9.37 12.52
C ASN A 840 -23.53 -8.88 12.43
N ASN A 841 -23.02 -8.17 13.44
CA ASN A 841 -21.62 -7.75 13.51
C ASN A 841 -20.67 -8.95 13.69
N ARG A 842 -21.03 -9.95 14.52
CA ARG A 842 -20.32 -11.24 14.65
C ARG A 842 -20.29 -12.02 13.34
N VAL A 843 -21.43 -12.15 12.65
CA VAL A 843 -21.50 -12.84 11.35
C VAL A 843 -20.65 -12.12 10.31
N TYR A 844 -20.77 -10.79 10.20
CA TYR A 844 -19.99 -9.97 9.28
C TYR A 844 -18.48 -10.11 9.52
N THR A 845 -18.02 -9.92 10.76
CA THR A 845 -16.59 -9.96 11.09
C THR A 845 -15.98 -11.35 10.92
N LEU A 846 -16.71 -12.42 11.26
CA LEU A 846 -16.26 -13.79 11.01
C LEU A 846 -16.20 -14.11 9.50
N LEU A 847 -17.25 -13.80 8.74
CA LEU A 847 -17.26 -14.04 7.29
C LEU A 847 -16.21 -13.20 6.56
N PHE A 848 -15.97 -11.95 6.97
CA PHE A 848 -14.94 -11.07 6.44
C PHE A 848 -13.52 -11.61 6.70
N ARG A 849 -13.30 -12.21 7.88
CA ARG A 849 -12.05 -12.92 8.20
C ARG A 849 -11.86 -14.13 7.29
N GLU A 850 -12.84 -15.03 7.21
CA GLU A 850 -12.77 -16.27 6.43
C GLU A 850 -12.63 -16.05 4.91
N THR A 851 -13.46 -15.16 4.34
CA THR A 851 -13.42 -14.79 2.90
C THR A 851 -12.11 -14.13 2.47
N SER A 852 -11.33 -13.63 3.44
CA SER A 852 -10.09 -12.87 3.20
C SER A 852 -8.85 -13.48 3.85
N ALA A 853 -8.94 -14.69 4.41
CA ALA A 853 -7.84 -15.37 5.09
C ALA A 853 -6.87 -16.01 4.08
N ASP A 854 -5.57 -15.71 4.22
CA ASP A 854 -4.53 -16.47 3.53
C ASP A 854 -4.16 -17.70 4.37
N ASN A 855 -4.93 -18.77 4.19
CA ASN A 855 -4.75 -20.05 4.88
C ASN A 855 -3.42 -20.75 4.54
N SER A 856 -2.61 -20.21 3.62
CA SER A 856 -1.30 -20.77 3.27
C SER A 856 -0.16 -20.31 4.19
N LEU A 857 -0.30 -19.20 4.94
CA LEU A 857 0.81 -18.50 5.59
C LEU A 857 1.68 -19.41 6.52
N GLY A 858 1.04 -20.26 7.32
CA GLY A 858 1.74 -21.18 8.23
C GLY A 858 2.42 -22.38 7.54
N GLU A 859 2.01 -22.71 6.31
CA GLU A 859 2.68 -23.71 5.47
C GLU A 859 3.82 -23.05 4.66
N TYR A 860 3.56 -21.85 4.14
CA TYR A 860 4.50 -20.99 3.43
C TYR A 860 5.78 -20.71 4.24
N VAL A 861 5.67 -20.35 5.54
CA VAL A 861 6.86 -20.15 6.39
C VAL A 861 7.69 -21.43 6.54
N ARG A 862 7.06 -22.60 6.70
CA ARG A 862 7.74 -23.91 6.75
C ARG A 862 8.38 -24.29 5.42
N VAL A 863 7.75 -23.98 4.29
CA VAL A 863 8.32 -24.18 2.93
C VAL A 863 9.51 -23.25 2.69
N MET A 864 9.43 -21.99 3.12
CA MET A 864 10.52 -21.01 3.02
C MET A 864 11.76 -21.48 3.83
N GLN A 865 11.59 -21.88 5.09
CA GLN A 865 12.67 -22.40 5.93
C GLN A 865 13.27 -23.71 5.37
N ARG A 866 12.45 -24.59 4.77
CA ARG A 866 12.97 -25.78 4.04
C ARG A 866 13.77 -25.39 2.80
N SER A 867 13.38 -24.36 2.07
CA SER A 867 14.14 -23.83 0.93
C SER A 867 15.51 -23.29 1.36
N GLU A 868 15.56 -22.58 2.48
CA GLU A 868 16.77 -22.02 3.08
C GLU A 868 17.78 -23.12 3.45
N ASN A 869 17.34 -24.19 4.12
CA ASN A 869 18.20 -25.34 4.42
C ASN A 869 18.69 -26.10 3.16
N ASN A 870 17.83 -26.29 2.16
CA ASN A 870 18.23 -26.96 0.92
C ASN A 870 19.28 -26.15 0.14
N LYS A 871 19.22 -24.82 0.17
CA LYS A 871 20.24 -23.94 -0.43
C LYS A 871 21.59 -24.06 0.29
N ASN A 872 21.59 -24.15 1.62
CA ASN A 872 22.83 -24.36 2.39
C ASN A 872 23.54 -25.67 2.03
N VAL A 873 22.79 -26.76 1.79
CA VAL A 873 23.37 -28.03 1.29
C VAL A 873 23.99 -27.86 -0.10
N ALA A 874 23.33 -27.14 -1.01
CA ALA A 874 23.88 -26.85 -2.33
C ALA A 874 25.17 -26.01 -2.27
N ILE A 875 25.26 -25.05 -1.35
CA ILE A 875 26.49 -24.26 -1.09
C ILE A 875 27.62 -25.16 -0.58
N ILE A 876 27.35 -26.06 0.37
CA ILE A 876 28.35 -27.01 0.89
C ILE A 876 28.86 -27.94 -0.23
N LEU A 877 27.96 -28.43 -1.09
CA LEU A 877 28.34 -29.25 -2.26
C LEU A 877 29.17 -28.45 -3.27
N LEU A 878 28.85 -27.18 -3.52
CA LEU A 878 29.63 -26.29 -4.39
C LEU A 878 31.05 -26.05 -3.84
N VAL A 879 31.19 -25.84 -2.53
CA VAL A 879 32.49 -25.68 -1.86
C VAL A 879 33.31 -26.97 -1.94
N LEU A 880 32.70 -28.13 -1.68
CA LEU A 880 33.36 -29.44 -1.84
C LEU A 880 33.79 -29.69 -3.30
N LEU A 881 32.96 -29.32 -4.27
CA LEU A 881 33.29 -29.40 -5.70
C LEU A 881 34.50 -28.51 -6.04
N LEU A 882 34.57 -27.27 -5.54
CA LEU A 882 35.74 -26.41 -5.72
C LEU A 882 37.01 -26.98 -5.08
N ILE A 883 36.91 -27.58 -3.89
CA ILE A 883 38.05 -28.22 -3.22
C ILE A 883 38.57 -29.43 -4.03
N SER A 884 37.70 -30.14 -4.75
CA SER A 884 38.10 -31.27 -5.61
C SER A 884 38.98 -30.88 -6.83
N ILE A 885 39.10 -29.58 -7.14
CA ILE A 885 39.92 -29.08 -8.27
C ILE A 885 41.42 -29.19 -7.97
N PHE A 886 41.85 -29.07 -6.71
CA PHE A 886 43.29 -29.00 -6.37
C PHE A 886 44.10 -30.24 -6.75
N PRO A 887 43.67 -31.50 -6.47
CA PRO A 887 44.42 -32.70 -6.86
C PRO A 887 44.53 -32.87 -8.38
N ALA A 888 43.46 -32.56 -9.12
CA ALA A 888 43.41 -32.69 -10.57
C ALA A 888 44.40 -31.72 -11.26
N TYR A 889 44.51 -30.48 -10.76
CA TYR A 889 45.43 -29.48 -11.31
C TYR A 889 46.90 -29.84 -11.09
N TYR A 890 47.23 -30.43 -9.93
CA TYR A 890 48.60 -30.85 -9.61
C TYR A 890 49.14 -31.94 -10.57
N PHE A 891 48.30 -32.90 -10.94
CA PHE A 891 48.66 -33.96 -11.89
C PHE A 891 48.99 -33.42 -13.30
N LEU A 892 48.22 -32.42 -13.76
CA LEU A 892 48.42 -31.79 -15.07
C LEU A 892 49.72 -30.96 -15.14
N TYR A 893 50.11 -30.30 -14.04
CA TYR A 893 51.34 -29.51 -13.96
C TYR A 893 52.60 -30.35 -14.23
N TYR A 894 52.67 -31.57 -13.70
CA TYR A 894 53.84 -32.45 -13.87
C TYR A 894 54.06 -32.84 -15.35
N ARG A 895 52.99 -33.18 -16.07
CA ARG A 895 53.06 -33.62 -17.48
C ARG A 895 53.44 -32.49 -18.45
N TYR A 896 53.10 -31.24 -18.13
CA TYR A 896 53.43 -30.07 -18.97
C TYR A 896 54.94 -29.79 -19.05
N ARG A 897 55.67 -30.03 -17.96
CA ARG A 897 57.07 -29.61 -17.80
C ARG A 897 58.06 -30.31 -18.74
N LEU A 898 57.74 -31.52 -19.21
CA LEU A 898 58.64 -32.34 -20.03
C LEU A 898 58.70 -31.84 -21.50
N TYR A 899 57.54 -31.61 -22.11
CA TYR A 899 57.43 -31.15 -23.50
C TYR A 899 57.89 -29.70 -23.72
N TYR A 900 57.95 -28.90 -22.66
CA TYR A 900 58.19 -27.45 -22.71
C TYR A 900 59.56 -27.06 -23.28
N ARG A 901 60.57 -27.94 -23.19
CA ARG A 901 61.97 -27.59 -23.45
C ARG A 901 62.36 -27.56 -24.93
N LEU A 902 61.67 -28.31 -25.79
CA LEU A 902 61.96 -28.43 -27.23
C LEU A 902 61.26 -27.36 -28.11
N ALA A 903 60.37 -26.55 -27.52
CA ALA A 903 59.45 -25.71 -28.28
C ALA A 903 59.93 -24.27 -28.52
N VAL A 904 60.89 -23.78 -27.73
CA VAL A 904 61.13 -22.35 -27.56
C VAL A 904 62.06 -21.73 -28.59
N ASP A 905 63.10 -22.45 -29.02
CA ASP A 905 64.20 -21.89 -29.82
C ASP A 905 63.76 -21.43 -31.22
N ARG A 906 62.59 -21.89 -31.70
CA ARG A 906 62.03 -21.50 -33.01
C ARG A 906 61.14 -20.26 -33.00
N VAL A 907 60.58 -19.83 -31.86
CA VAL A 907 59.63 -18.69 -31.83
C VAL A 907 60.33 -17.34 -31.84
N ASN A 908 61.56 -17.25 -31.29
CA ASN A 908 62.33 -16.00 -31.25
C ASN A 908 62.59 -15.40 -32.66
N MET A 909 62.63 -16.24 -33.70
CA MET A 909 62.93 -15.86 -35.08
C MET A 909 61.74 -15.21 -35.83
N ILE A 910 60.51 -15.32 -35.30
CA ILE A 910 59.29 -14.75 -35.91
C ILE A 910 58.96 -13.37 -35.33
N ASN A 911 59.28 -13.15 -34.06
CA ASN A 911 58.93 -11.93 -33.33
C ASN A 911 59.63 -10.65 -33.81
N SER A 912 60.78 -10.75 -34.47
CA SER A 912 61.54 -9.61 -35.01
C SER A 912 60.80 -8.88 -36.13
N VAL A 913 59.98 -9.60 -36.91
CA VAL A 913 59.18 -9.04 -38.02
C VAL A 913 58.00 -8.21 -37.48
N LEU A 914 57.37 -8.68 -36.40
CA LEU A 914 56.10 -8.14 -35.88
C LEU A 914 56.21 -6.70 -35.36
N LEU A 915 57.34 -6.34 -34.72
CA LEU A 915 57.56 -5.05 -34.05
C LEU A 915 58.12 -3.94 -34.97
N SER A 916 58.12 -4.15 -36.28
CA SER A 916 58.57 -3.17 -37.28
C SER A 916 57.57 -2.02 -37.49
N ASN A 917 58.01 -0.89 -38.06
CA ASN A 917 57.15 0.28 -38.30
C ASN A 917 56.32 0.23 -39.62
N ILE A 918 56.34 -0.90 -40.34
CA ILE A 918 55.58 -1.10 -41.60
C ILE A 918 54.08 -1.38 -41.36
N SER A 919 53.29 -1.36 -42.43
CA SER A 919 51.83 -1.46 -42.37
C SER A 919 51.33 -2.83 -41.88
N SER A 920 50.07 -2.86 -41.41
CA SER A 920 49.42 -4.08 -40.91
C SER A 920 49.29 -5.17 -41.98
N HIS A 921 49.23 -4.83 -43.27
CA HIS A 921 49.18 -5.80 -44.36
C HIS A 921 50.57 -6.38 -44.69
N GLU A 922 51.63 -5.56 -44.76
CA GLU A 922 52.98 -6.04 -45.07
C GLU A 922 53.49 -7.03 -44.01
N LYS A 923 53.22 -6.74 -42.73
CA LYS A 923 53.56 -7.60 -41.57
C LYS A 923 53.01 -9.03 -41.70
N LEU A 924 51.85 -9.20 -42.32
CA LEU A 924 51.17 -10.49 -42.43
C LEU A 924 51.79 -11.39 -43.51
N SER A 925 52.60 -10.86 -44.43
CA SER A 925 53.21 -11.63 -45.52
C SER A 925 54.44 -12.44 -45.05
N GLN A 926 55.46 -11.74 -44.52
CA GLN A 926 56.78 -12.32 -44.20
C GLN A 926 56.74 -13.41 -43.10
N ILE A 927 55.75 -13.38 -42.22
CA ILE A 927 55.59 -14.33 -41.11
C ILE A 927 55.24 -15.76 -41.60
N ASN A 928 54.72 -15.90 -42.83
CA ASN A 928 54.19 -17.17 -43.33
C ASN A 928 55.28 -18.14 -43.82
N GLU A 929 56.34 -17.60 -44.42
CA GLU A 929 57.41 -18.36 -45.08
C GLU A 929 58.26 -19.14 -44.06
N ILE A 930 58.54 -18.52 -42.90
CA ILE A 930 59.36 -19.06 -41.81
C ILE A 930 58.73 -20.32 -41.18
N TRP A 931 57.41 -20.49 -41.26
CA TRP A 931 56.70 -21.54 -40.51
C TRP A 931 56.73 -22.94 -41.14
N ALA A 932 56.94 -23.05 -42.46
CA ALA A 932 56.70 -24.30 -43.20
C ALA A 932 57.59 -25.48 -42.76
N GLN A 933 58.85 -25.21 -42.40
CA GLN A 933 59.98 -26.15 -42.38
C GLN A 933 60.06 -27.10 -41.14
N THR A 934 58.93 -27.39 -40.47
CA THR A 934 58.91 -28.09 -39.15
C THR A 934 58.44 -29.56 -39.22
N SER A 935 58.96 -30.43 -38.33
CA SER A 935 58.73 -31.89 -38.35
C SER A 935 57.41 -32.38 -37.70
N VAL A 936 56.98 -33.59 -38.07
CA VAL A 936 55.62 -34.11 -37.82
C VAL A 936 55.30 -34.40 -36.34
N LEU A 937 56.19 -35.08 -35.61
CA LEU A 937 55.96 -35.42 -34.19
C LEU A 937 55.95 -34.18 -33.27
N LEU A 938 56.63 -33.10 -33.66
CA LEU A 938 56.53 -31.80 -32.99
C LEU A 938 55.24 -31.07 -33.38
N LYS A 939 54.83 -31.14 -34.66
CA LYS A 939 53.56 -30.60 -35.16
C LYS A 939 52.34 -31.22 -34.47
N SER A 940 52.35 -32.52 -34.15
CA SER A 940 51.24 -33.19 -33.45
C SER A 940 51.23 -32.96 -31.92
N THR A 941 52.39 -32.83 -31.28
CA THR A 941 52.47 -32.79 -29.81
C THR A 941 52.56 -31.37 -29.23
N THR A 942 52.71 -30.35 -30.08
CA THR A 942 52.95 -28.95 -29.64
C THR A 942 52.09 -27.92 -30.38
N ASN A 943 50.78 -28.16 -30.48
CA ASN A 943 49.80 -27.24 -31.08
C ASN A 943 49.91 -25.78 -30.62
N LYS A 944 50.36 -25.53 -29.38
CA LYS A 944 50.59 -24.18 -28.82
C LYS A 944 51.62 -23.34 -29.59
N LEU A 945 52.44 -23.93 -30.46
CA LEU A 945 53.38 -23.20 -31.31
C LEU A 945 52.73 -22.78 -32.64
N ASN A 946 51.97 -23.69 -33.28
CA ASN A 946 51.12 -23.36 -34.43
C ASN A 946 50.12 -22.25 -34.07
N ASP A 947 49.52 -22.34 -32.87
CA ASP A 947 48.51 -21.42 -32.34
C ASP A 947 49.03 -19.99 -32.10
N VAL A 948 50.32 -19.81 -31.78
CA VAL A 948 50.92 -18.46 -31.68
C VAL A 948 51.02 -17.83 -33.09
N VAL A 949 51.46 -18.59 -34.08
CA VAL A 949 51.63 -18.08 -35.46
C VAL A 949 50.28 -17.86 -36.15
N SER A 950 49.25 -18.66 -35.85
CA SER A 950 47.89 -18.37 -36.32
C SER A 950 47.27 -17.15 -35.63
N LYS A 951 47.45 -16.98 -34.32
CA LYS A 951 46.90 -15.81 -33.59
C LYS A 951 47.49 -14.48 -34.02
N ILE A 952 48.77 -14.44 -34.39
CA ILE A 952 49.38 -13.26 -35.02
C ILE A 952 48.64 -12.88 -36.32
N ARG A 953 48.29 -13.87 -37.15
CA ARG A 953 47.61 -13.66 -38.44
C ARG A 953 46.14 -13.28 -38.29
N ILE A 954 45.45 -13.89 -37.32
CA ILE A 954 44.03 -13.62 -37.02
C ILE A 954 43.85 -12.23 -36.40
N ALA A 955 44.63 -11.88 -35.36
CA ALA A 955 44.49 -10.60 -34.67
C ALA A 955 44.82 -9.35 -35.54
N LEU A 956 45.61 -9.52 -36.60
CA LEU A 956 45.86 -8.48 -37.62
C LEU A 956 44.71 -8.32 -38.63
N SER A 957 43.81 -9.32 -38.74
CA SER A 957 42.61 -9.28 -39.58
C SER A 957 41.42 -8.70 -38.81
N ASP A 958 41.10 -9.26 -37.64
CA ASP A 958 39.90 -8.92 -36.87
C ASP A 958 39.84 -7.43 -36.49
N LYS A 959 41.00 -6.82 -36.18
CA LYS A 959 41.09 -5.39 -35.81
C LYS A 959 40.55 -4.46 -36.90
N ILE A 960 40.65 -4.84 -38.17
CA ILE A 960 40.26 -3.99 -39.31
C ILE A 960 38.73 -3.90 -39.45
N GLU A 961 37.97 -4.85 -38.88
CA GLU A 961 36.51 -4.89 -38.99
C GLU A 961 35.79 -4.30 -37.75
N ASP A 962 36.29 -4.58 -36.54
CA ASP A 962 35.61 -4.26 -35.27
C ASP A 962 35.50 -2.75 -34.95
N ASP A 963 36.53 -1.95 -35.24
CA ASP A 963 36.63 -0.55 -34.78
C ASP A 963 35.61 0.41 -35.44
N SER A 964 34.95 -0.05 -36.52
CA SER A 964 33.90 0.70 -37.22
C SER A 964 32.49 0.53 -36.64
N LYS A 965 32.23 -0.60 -35.97
CA LYS A 965 30.89 -0.99 -35.51
C LYS A 965 30.59 -0.49 -34.09
N LEU A 966 31.61 -0.49 -33.23
CA LEU A 966 31.45 -0.19 -31.80
C LEU A 966 31.17 1.30 -31.54
N THR A 967 31.80 2.19 -32.30
CA THR A 967 31.61 3.65 -32.26
C THR A 967 30.18 4.05 -32.63
N THR A 968 29.71 3.60 -33.80
CA THR A 968 28.36 3.90 -34.33
C THR A 968 27.23 3.56 -33.35
N ASN A 969 27.35 2.44 -32.61
CA ASN A 969 26.31 2.01 -31.68
C ASN A 969 26.24 2.85 -30.39
N LEU A 970 27.37 3.35 -29.90
CA LEU A 970 27.46 4.08 -28.64
C LEU A 970 26.91 5.51 -28.77
N GLU A 971 27.08 6.13 -29.93
CA GLU A 971 26.49 7.44 -30.27
C GLU A 971 24.94 7.36 -30.27
N LEU A 972 24.36 6.33 -30.90
CA LEU A 972 22.91 6.14 -31.01
C LEU A 972 22.19 5.94 -29.66
N ALA A 973 22.81 5.28 -28.69
CA ALA A 973 22.21 5.05 -27.37
C ALA A 973 22.16 6.34 -26.53
N ASN A 974 23.19 7.18 -26.60
CA ASN A 974 23.23 8.46 -25.90
C ASN A 974 22.17 9.44 -26.43
N ASP A 975 21.95 9.46 -27.75
CA ASP A 975 20.89 10.26 -28.38
C ASP A 975 19.47 9.92 -27.88
N GLU A 976 19.18 8.63 -27.64
CA GLU A 976 17.89 8.21 -27.07
C GLU A 976 17.78 8.57 -25.59
N LEU A 977 18.83 8.36 -24.79
CA LEU A 977 18.86 8.79 -23.39
C LEU A 977 18.66 10.30 -23.27
N HIS A 978 19.39 11.11 -24.05
CA HIS A 978 19.24 12.55 -24.06
C HIS A 978 17.84 12.98 -24.47
N ARG A 979 17.22 12.37 -25.49
CA ARG A 979 15.83 12.67 -25.85
C ARG A 979 14.81 12.26 -24.78
N ILE A 980 15.00 11.14 -24.09
CA ILE A 980 14.09 10.72 -23.02
C ILE A 980 14.26 11.62 -21.81
N ILE A 981 15.50 11.88 -21.36
CA ILE A 981 15.82 12.94 -20.41
C ILE A 981 15.27 14.28 -20.89
N TYR A 982 15.12 14.52 -22.20
CA TYR A 982 14.62 15.76 -22.81
C TYR A 982 13.11 15.83 -23.17
N GLU A 983 12.30 14.78 -23.04
CA GLU A 983 10.84 14.94 -22.83
C GLU A 983 10.43 14.68 -21.36
N ASN A 984 11.33 14.04 -20.60
CA ASN A 984 11.72 14.52 -19.27
C ASN A 984 12.40 15.91 -19.34
N GLN A 985 12.34 16.63 -20.47
CA GLN A 985 12.38 18.09 -20.63
C GLN A 985 11.18 18.62 -21.47
N LYS A 986 9.95 18.43 -20.98
CA LYS A 986 8.78 19.29 -21.27
C LYS A 986 7.94 19.71 -20.04
N LEU A 987 7.91 18.94 -18.93
CA LEU A 987 6.81 18.88 -17.96
C LEU A 987 7.06 19.08 -16.42
N HIS A 988 8.27 19.21 -15.81
CA HIS A 988 8.40 19.31 -14.30
C HIS A 988 8.49 20.71 -13.69
N VAL A 989 9.40 21.58 -14.14
CA VAL A 989 9.41 23.01 -13.77
C VAL A 989 8.17 23.69 -14.36
N SER A 990 7.67 23.15 -15.47
CA SER A 990 6.30 23.26 -15.92
C SER A 990 5.37 23.08 -14.71
N ASN A 991 5.37 21.89 -14.08
CA ASN A 991 4.54 21.69 -12.88
C ASN A 991 4.82 22.65 -11.74
N ASN A 992 6.09 22.83 -11.42
CA ASN A 992 6.45 23.51 -10.20
C ASN A 992 6.20 25.02 -10.30
N VAL A 993 5.87 25.56 -11.48
CA VAL A 993 5.63 27.00 -11.66
C VAL A 993 4.17 27.40 -11.91
N LEU A 994 3.24 26.63 -12.51
CA LEU A 994 1.80 26.91 -12.25
C LEU A 994 1.31 26.40 -10.91
N ASP A 995 1.93 25.38 -10.29
CA ASP A 995 1.70 25.16 -8.86
C ASP A 995 1.99 26.48 -8.10
N ASN A 996 2.99 27.28 -8.55
CA ASN A 996 3.21 28.65 -8.07
C ASN A 996 2.21 29.69 -8.62
N CYS A 997 1.97 29.81 -9.94
CA CYS A 997 1.11 30.85 -10.53
C CYS A 997 -0.35 30.77 -10.05
N LEU A 998 -0.85 29.57 -9.74
CA LEU A 998 -2.18 29.40 -9.16
C LEU A 998 -2.21 29.67 -7.66
N SER A 999 -1.10 29.39 -6.97
CA SER A 999 -0.93 29.80 -5.58
C SER A 999 -0.91 31.33 -5.50
N THR A 1000 -0.10 32.01 -6.32
CA THR A 1000 -0.06 33.49 -6.34
C THR A 1000 -1.38 34.09 -6.80
N LEU A 1001 -2.03 33.57 -7.86
CA LEU A 1001 -3.34 34.09 -8.28
C LEU A 1001 -4.40 33.91 -7.19
N LYS A 1002 -4.43 32.77 -6.48
CA LYS A 1002 -5.26 32.60 -5.27
C LYS A 1002 -4.92 33.65 -4.21
N HIS A 1003 -3.66 33.80 -3.84
CA HIS A 1003 -3.24 34.68 -2.74
C HIS A 1003 -3.48 36.17 -3.05
N GLU A 1004 -3.24 36.62 -4.28
CA GLU A 1004 -3.35 38.04 -4.66
C GLU A 1004 -4.78 38.49 -5.00
N THR A 1005 -5.71 37.59 -5.35
CA THR A 1005 -7.00 38.00 -5.95
C THR A 1005 -8.26 37.74 -5.11
N MET A 1006 -8.17 36.96 -4.02
CA MET A 1006 -9.35 36.55 -3.24
C MET A 1006 -10.06 37.64 -2.44
N TYR A 1007 -9.39 38.76 -2.12
CA TYR A 1007 -9.96 39.81 -1.25
C TYR A 1007 -10.99 40.70 -1.95
N TYR A 1008 -10.81 40.96 -3.26
CA TYR A 1008 -11.57 41.99 -3.99
C TYR A 1008 -13.09 41.77 -4.07
N PRO A 1009 -13.64 40.56 -4.26
CA PRO A 1009 -15.08 40.33 -4.27
C PRO A 1009 -15.74 40.79 -2.96
N SER A 1010 -15.22 40.35 -1.81
CA SER A 1010 -15.75 40.74 -0.49
C SER A 1010 -15.73 42.25 -0.28
N ARG A 1011 -14.72 42.96 -0.83
CA ARG A 1011 -14.65 44.43 -0.75
C ARG A 1011 -15.64 45.13 -1.69
N ILE A 1012 -15.92 44.58 -2.87
CA ILE A 1012 -16.95 45.07 -3.79
C ILE A 1012 -18.34 44.91 -3.15
N ARG A 1013 -18.62 43.77 -2.51
CA ARG A 1013 -19.89 43.49 -1.84
C ARG A 1013 -20.20 44.51 -0.75
N GLN A 1014 -19.23 44.78 0.14
CA GLN A 1014 -19.37 45.78 1.21
C GLN A 1014 -19.80 47.16 0.67
N LEU A 1015 -19.15 47.65 -0.37
CA LEU A 1015 -19.42 48.98 -0.95
C LEU A 1015 -20.78 49.08 -1.67
N VAL A 1016 -21.38 47.94 -2.03
CA VAL A 1016 -22.73 47.86 -2.64
C VAL A 1016 -23.83 47.78 -1.58
N ASP A 1017 -23.51 47.27 -0.39
CA ASP A 1017 -24.46 47.08 0.71
C ASP A 1017 -24.49 48.29 1.69
N GLU A 1018 -23.62 49.29 1.54
CA GLU A 1018 -23.62 50.57 2.30
C GLU A 1018 -24.82 51.49 1.98
N ASP A 1019 -25.31 52.26 2.96
CA ASP A 1019 -26.46 53.19 2.82
C ASP A 1019 -26.27 54.29 1.76
N LYS A 1020 -25.02 54.65 1.42
CA LYS A 1020 -24.67 55.71 0.46
C LYS A 1020 -23.73 55.19 -0.64
N LYS A 1021 -24.29 54.39 -1.54
CA LYS A 1021 -23.62 53.62 -2.60
C LYS A 1021 -22.89 54.52 -3.62
N ASP A 1022 -21.56 54.65 -3.53
CA ASP A 1022 -20.76 55.39 -4.52
C ASP A 1022 -20.43 54.56 -5.77
N LEU A 1023 -21.19 54.82 -6.84
CA LEU A 1023 -21.02 54.23 -8.17
C LEU A 1023 -19.71 54.60 -8.89
N ASN A 1024 -18.86 55.49 -8.34
CA ASN A 1024 -17.49 55.69 -8.81
C ASN A 1024 -16.53 54.70 -8.16
N ALA A 1025 -16.43 54.71 -6.84
CA ALA A 1025 -15.55 53.81 -6.08
C ALA A 1025 -15.77 52.33 -6.43
N ILE A 1026 -17.03 51.87 -6.46
CA ILE A 1026 -17.36 50.48 -6.82
C ILE A 1026 -16.87 50.13 -8.24
N ARG A 1027 -16.95 51.07 -9.18
CA ARG A 1027 -16.52 50.85 -10.57
C ARG A 1027 -15.00 50.74 -10.70
N GLU A 1028 -14.27 51.56 -9.98
CA GLU A 1028 -12.80 51.58 -10.05
C GLU A 1028 -12.19 50.34 -9.41
N VAL A 1029 -12.73 49.88 -8.27
CA VAL A 1029 -12.32 48.61 -7.66
C VAL A 1029 -12.63 47.43 -8.59
N ALA A 1030 -13.81 47.40 -9.24
CA ALA A 1030 -14.14 46.34 -10.20
C ALA A 1030 -13.25 46.37 -11.46
N LEU A 1031 -12.91 47.55 -11.98
CA LEU A 1031 -12.00 47.71 -13.12
C LEU A 1031 -10.57 47.28 -12.79
N TYR A 1032 -10.04 47.67 -11.63
CA TYR A 1032 -8.71 47.25 -11.17
C TYR A 1032 -8.66 45.74 -10.93
N TYR A 1033 -9.69 45.19 -10.28
CA TYR A 1033 -9.83 43.74 -10.10
C TYR A 1033 -9.81 43.03 -11.45
N LYS A 1034 -10.56 43.50 -12.46
CA LYS A 1034 -10.50 42.93 -13.82
C LYS A 1034 -9.09 42.95 -14.41
N GLN A 1035 -8.37 44.07 -14.30
CA GLN A 1035 -7.02 44.23 -14.89
C GLN A 1035 -6.00 43.27 -14.26
N LEU A 1036 -5.88 43.28 -12.92
CA LEU A 1036 -4.97 42.40 -12.19
C LEU A 1036 -5.29 40.93 -12.45
N TYR A 1037 -6.58 40.59 -12.41
CA TYR A 1037 -7.07 39.23 -12.62
C TYR A 1037 -6.84 38.74 -14.06
N ALA A 1038 -6.99 39.62 -15.06
CA ALA A 1038 -6.70 39.31 -16.45
C ALA A 1038 -5.20 39.07 -16.68
N LEU A 1039 -4.32 39.94 -16.16
CA LEU A 1039 -2.87 39.83 -16.37
C LEU A 1039 -2.27 38.58 -15.69
N LEU A 1040 -2.71 38.26 -14.46
CA LEU A 1040 -2.28 37.03 -13.78
C LEU A 1040 -2.86 35.77 -14.44
N SER A 1041 -4.10 35.85 -14.97
CA SER A 1041 -4.67 34.82 -15.85
C SER A 1041 -3.86 34.66 -17.13
N GLU A 1042 -3.40 35.76 -17.75
CA GLU A 1042 -2.70 35.78 -19.04
C GLU A 1042 -1.28 35.19 -18.93
N GLN A 1043 -0.51 35.59 -17.92
CA GLN A 1043 0.73 34.91 -17.52
C GLN A 1043 0.49 33.41 -17.33
N ALA A 1044 -0.50 33.05 -16.51
CA ALA A 1044 -0.88 31.66 -16.30
C ALA A 1044 -1.43 30.98 -17.58
N MET A 1045 -1.86 31.72 -18.61
CA MET A 1045 -2.33 31.22 -19.91
C MET A 1045 -1.19 30.98 -20.90
N VAL A 1046 -0.18 31.85 -20.97
CA VAL A 1046 1.03 31.62 -21.80
C VAL A 1046 1.89 30.51 -21.18
N GLN A 1047 1.83 30.32 -19.87
CA GLN A 1047 2.25 29.07 -19.22
C GLN A 1047 1.50 27.81 -19.69
N LEU A 1048 0.46 27.98 -20.52
CA LEU A 1048 -0.27 26.93 -21.20
C LEU A 1048 0.05 26.86 -22.72
N ASP A 1049 0.81 27.79 -23.28
CA ASP A 1049 1.01 27.89 -24.74
C ASP A 1049 1.93 26.82 -25.34
N ASN A 1050 2.84 26.27 -24.54
CA ASN A 1050 3.37 24.95 -24.80
C ASN A 1050 2.25 23.91 -24.70
N ASN A 1051 1.91 23.37 -25.86
CA ASN A 1051 1.37 22.03 -25.98
C ASN A 1051 2.27 21.07 -25.18
N LEU A 1052 1.66 20.33 -24.27
CA LEU A 1052 1.71 18.91 -24.55
C LEU A 1052 0.83 18.72 -25.79
N LYS A 1053 1.33 17.96 -26.74
CA LYS A 1053 0.57 17.41 -27.84
C LYS A 1053 -0.14 16.13 -27.33
N VAL A 1054 -1.10 15.54 -28.06
CA VAL A 1054 -1.99 14.49 -27.48
C VAL A 1054 -1.61 13.07 -27.91
N ASN A 1055 -1.98 12.02 -27.15
CA ASN A 1055 -1.66 10.60 -27.41
C ASN A 1055 -2.22 9.60 -26.34
N SER A 1056 -1.77 8.34 -26.34
CA SER A 1056 -2.30 7.12 -25.67
C SER A 1056 -2.46 7.05 -24.15
N ARG A 1057 -2.43 8.19 -23.48
CA ARG A 1057 -2.54 8.31 -22.03
C ARG A 1057 -3.50 9.41 -21.63
N LEU A 1058 -3.99 10.24 -22.56
CA LEU A 1058 -4.62 11.56 -22.38
C LEU A 1058 -6.13 11.65 -22.10
N VAL A 1059 -6.97 10.78 -22.61
CA VAL A 1059 -8.42 10.95 -22.42
C VAL A 1059 -9.07 9.59 -22.09
N ASN A 1060 -8.29 8.49 -22.02
CA ASN A 1060 -7.76 8.02 -20.73
C ASN A 1060 -8.16 8.94 -19.59
N TYR A 1061 -7.41 10.01 -19.33
CA TYR A 1061 -7.88 11.07 -18.45
C TYR A 1061 -8.88 12.01 -19.09
N LEU A 1062 -10.00 11.34 -19.36
CA LEU A 1062 -11.22 11.68 -18.68
C LEU A 1062 -12.07 10.54 -18.18
N PHE A 1063 -11.98 9.42 -18.87
CA PHE A 1063 -12.91 8.33 -18.77
C PHE A 1063 -12.81 7.45 -17.50
N GLU A 1064 -12.02 7.89 -16.53
CA GLU A 1064 -12.03 7.43 -15.13
C GLU A 1064 -11.78 8.48 -13.96
N LEU A 1065 -12.05 9.79 -14.12
CA LEU A 1065 -12.61 10.66 -13.03
C LEU A 1065 -13.97 11.17 -13.52
N ILE A 1066 -14.45 10.71 -14.68
CA ILE A 1066 -15.84 10.83 -15.04
C ILE A 1066 -16.81 10.13 -14.05
N LYS A 1067 -17.32 8.93 -14.29
CA LYS A 1067 -18.24 8.18 -13.40
C LYS A 1067 -17.78 7.84 -11.97
N LYS A 1068 -17.67 8.81 -11.05
CA LYS A 1068 -17.39 8.63 -9.61
C LYS A 1068 -17.54 9.92 -8.77
N ILE A 1069 -18.74 10.50 -8.54
CA ILE A 1069 -19.01 11.60 -7.56
C ILE A 1069 -20.33 11.43 -6.69
N SER A 1070 -20.89 10.23 -6.61
CA SER A 1070 -22.34 9.95 -6.62
C SER A 1070 -22.79 8.55 -6.08
N GLY A 1071 -22.93 7.49 -6.91
CA GLY A 1071 -23.08 6.03 -6.59
C GLY A 1071 -23.76 5.14 -7.69
N GLU A 1072 -23.08 4.20 -8.40
CA GLU A 1072 -23.63 3.44 -9.58
C GLU A 1072 -22.98 2.15 -10.12
N SER A 1073 -23.78 1.38 -10.90
CA SER A 1073 -23.45 0.04 -11.45
C SER A 1073 -23.99 -0.38 -12.85
N ASN A 1074 -25.12 0.13 -13.38
CA ASN A 1074 -25.90 -0.57 -14.45
C ASN A 1074 -25.52 -0.27 -15.94
N ILE A 1075 -26.20 -0.85 -16.97
CA ILE A 1075 -25.51 -1.36 -18.20
C ILE A 1075 -26.20 -1.37 -19.63
N GLN A 1076 -25.89 -0.43 -20.57
CA GLN A 1076 -26.22 -0.41 -22.04
C GLN A 1076 -25.06 0.03 -23.03
N ARG A 1077 -24.88 1.30 -23.43
CA ARG A 1077 -23.90 1.96 -24.38
C ARG A 1077 -24.13 1.95 -25.91
N THR A 1078 -24.95 2.88 -26.47
CA THR A 1078 -24.93 3.30 -27.92
C THR A 1078 -24.27 4.65 -28.25
N VAL A 1079 -23.67 4.69 -29.44
CA VAL A 1079 -23.60 5.82 -30.39
C VAL A 1079 -24.70 5.59 -31.41
N LYS A 1080 -25.16 6.64 -32.09
CA LYS A 1080 -25.59 6.58 -33.48
C LYS A 1080 -24.77 7.61 -34.26
N ASP A 1081 -24.14 7.20 -35.36
CA ASP A 1081 -23.32 8.08 -36.18
C ASP A 1081 -24.16 9.30 -36.65
N LYS A 1082 -23.75 10.51 -36.26
CA LYS A 1082 -24.37 11.83 -36.53
C LYS A 1082 -23.93 12.28 -37.91
N ASP A 1083 -22.63 12.19 -38.21
CA ASP A 1083 -22.07 12.44 -39.54
C ASP A 1083 -20.70 11.76 -39.78
N LYS A 1084 -20.12 12.12 -40.93
CA LYS A 1084 -18.69 12.02 -41.26
C LYS A 1084 -17.79 13.00 -40.50
N LEU A 1085 -18.36 13.91 -39.71
CA LEU A 1085 -17.65 14.98 -39.02
C LEU A 1085 -18.21 15.31 -37.63
N TYR A 1086 -19.51 15.11 -37.30
CA TYR A 1086 -20.03 15.08 -35.89
C TYR A 1086 -20.65 13.70 -35.44
N ALA A 1087 -20.82 13.34 -34.11
CA ALA A 1087 -21.42 12.09 -33.48
C ALA A 1087 -21.15 11.78 -31.99
N MET A 1088 -22.07 11.02 -31.41
CA MET A 1088 -22.40 11.10 -29.99
C MET A 1088 -22.76 9.74 -29.35
N ILE A 1089 -22.99 9.70 -28.04
CA ILE A 1089 -22.49 8.67 -27.09
C ILE A 1089 -23.41 8.65 -25.86
N CYS A 1090 -24.73 8.90 -25.98
CA CYS A 1090 -25.59 9.32 -24.87
C CYS A 1090 -25.62 8.41 -23.65
N LEU A 1091 -24.77 8.68 -22.63
CA LEU A 1091 -24.72 7.93 -21.38
C LEU A 1091 -26.08 8.02 -20.57
N GLU A 1092 -26.33 7.41 -19.43
CA GLU A 1092 -27.71 7.31 -18.88
C GLU A 1092 -27.72 6.97 -17.38
N LEU A 1093 -28.20 7.85 -16.46
CA LEU A 1093 -27.93 7.75 -14.99
C LEU A 1093 -29.03 6.99 -14.28
N PRO A 1094 -29.00 5.64 -14.18
CA PRO A 1094 -29.99 4.98 -13.38
C PRO A 1094 -29.84 5.25 -11.88
N SER A 1095 -28.68 5.67 -11.38
CA SER A 1095 -28.46 5.79 -9.93
C SER A 1095 -27.64 6.99 -9.43
N LEU A 1096 -27.37 8.01 -10.25
CA LEU A 1096 -27.43 9.38 -9.72
C LEU A 1096 -28.75 10.04 -10.11
N HIS A 1097 -29.42 10.57 -9.10
CA HIS A 1097 -30.67 11.30 -9.20
C HIS A 1097 -30.40 12.75 -8.83
N LEU A 1098 -30.33 13.63 -9.84
CA LEU A 1098 -30.23 15.07 -9.64
C LEU A 1098 -31.54 15.74 -10.06
N THR A 1099 -31.94 16.76 -9.30
CA THR A 1099 -32.97 17.71 -9.73
C THR A 1099 -32.51 18.48 -10.97
N ASP A 1100 -33.41 18.92 -11.84
CA ASP A 1100 -33.00 19.63 -13.07
C ASP A 1100 -32.18 20.90 -12.81
N ALA A 1101 -32.36 21.54 -11.66
CA ALA A 1101 -31.51 22.64 -11.19
C ALA A 1101 -30.05 22.18 -10.94
N GLN A 1102 -29.86 21.08 -10.20
CA GLN A 1102 -28.55 20.46 -10.01
C GLN A 1102 -27.97 19.96 -11.34
N CYS A 1103 -28.80 19.34 -12.19
CA CYS A 1103 -28.43 18.99 -13.57
C CYS A 1103 -27.91 20.21 -14.35
N ALA A 1104 -28.45 21.40 -14.15
CA ALA A 1104 -28.08 22.61 -14.89
C ALA A 1104 -26.82 23.32 -14.36
N VAL A 1105 -26.55 23.31 -13.04
CA VAL A 1105 -25.43 24.10 -12.46
C VAL A 1105 -24.11 23.36 -12.31
N LEU A 1106 -24.13 22.04 -12.17
CA LEU A 1106 -23.05 21.19 -11.63
C LEU A 1106 -21.66 21.21 -12.38
N PHE A 1107 -21.44 22.05 -13.41
CA PHE A 1107 -20.20 22.32 -14.25
C PHE A 1107 -19.94 23.80 -14.40
N THR A 1108 -20.88 24.64 -14.00
CA THR A 1108 -20.40 25.89 -13.44
C THR A 1108 -19.53 25.52 -12.22
N PRO A 1109 -18.61 26.39 -11.80
CA PRO A 1109 -17.86 26.20 -10.56
C PRO A 1109 -18.68 25.92 -9.28
N LEU A 1110 -20.00 26.13 -9.31
CA LEU A 1110 -20.97 25.81 -8.25
C LEU A 1110 -21.31 24.31 -8.18
N SER A 1111 -20.28 23.49 -8.29
CA SER A 1111 -20.40 22.06 -8.48
C SER A 1111 -20.27 21.31 -7.15
N ILE A 1112 -21.08 20.27 -6.91
CA ILE A 1112 -21.17 19.52 -5.62
C ILE A 1112 -19.87 18.75 -5.25
N ASP A 1113 -18.92 18.68 -6.18
CA ASP A 1113 -17.53 18.29 -5.99
C ASP A 1113 -16.67 19.30 -6.76
N ILE A 1114 -15.38 19.08 -6.84
CA ILE A 1114 -14.43 19.97 -7.47
C ILE A 1114 -13.48 19.25 -8.43
N HIS A 1115 -13.48 17.92 -8.41
CA HIS A 1115 -13.21 17.18 -9.63
C HIS A 1115 -14.23 17.60 -10.68
N TYR A 1116 -15.44 18.00 -10.27
CA TYR A 1116 -16.34 18.80 -11.08
C TYR A 1116 -15.79 20.15 -11.65
N MET A 1117 -14.51 20.50 -11.46
CA MET A 1117 -13.77 21.46 -12.29
C MET A 1117 -12.50 20.92 -12.95
N VAL A 1118 -11.97 19.73 -12.57
CA VAL A 1118 -11.10 18.85 -13.41
C VAL A 1118 -11.96 18.06 -14.41
N CYS A 1119 -13.24 18.37 -14.36
CA CYS A 1119 -14.09 18.40 -15.49
C CYS A 1119 -13.77 19.47 -16.48
N ARG A 1120 -13.44 20.70 -16.09
CA ARG A 1120 -13.86 21.85 -16.89
C ARG A 1120 -12.80 22.57 -17.70
N GLN A 1121 -11.56 22.89 -17.25
CA GLN A 1121 -10.66 23.68 -18.16
C GLN A 1121 -10.44 22.99 -19.47
N ILE A 1122 -10.69 21.70 -19.58
CA ILE A 1122 -10.29 20.99 -20.76
C ILE A 1122 -11.41 20.72 -21.75
N VAL A 1123 -12.72 21.10 -21.50
CA VAL A 1123 -13.76 21.80 -22.37
C VAL A 1123 -13.89 23.31 -21.97
N ARG A 1124 -12.92 23.90 -21.26
CA ARG A 1124 -12.04 24.87 -21.94
C ARG A 1124 -11.02 24.03 -22.78
N GLU A 1125 -9.95 24.37 -23.47
CA GLU A 1125 -9.54 23.58 -24.69
C GLU A 1125 -8.74 22.29 -24.34
N ILE A 1126 -8.95 21.12 -25.00
CA ILE A 1126 -8.04 19.93 -25.09
C ILE A 1126 -7.75 19.71 -26.56
N GLY A 1127 -8.78 19.28 -27.26
CA GLY A 1127 -8.79 19.03 -28.68
C GLY A 1127 -8.85 20.31 -29.51
N GLU A 1128 -8.45 21.51 -29.03
CA GLU A 1128 -7.77 22.38 -29.98
C GLU A 1128 -6.37 21.90 -30.27
N THR A 1129 -5.76 20.94 -29.54
CA THR A 1129 -4.66 20.11 -30.11
C THR A 1129 -5.10 19.32 -31.35
N THR A 1130 -6.40 19.34 -31.66
CA THR A 1130 -7.04 18.94 -32.92
C THR A 1130 -8.01 20.01 -33.42
N ASN A 1131 -7.71 21.25 -33.06
CA ASN A 1131 -8.27 22.53 -33.48
C ASN A 1131 -9.83 22.68 -33.41
N LEU A 1132 -10.52 22.16 -32.36
CA LEU A 1132 -11.93 21.73 -32.47
C LEU A 1132 -13.02 22.08 -31.39
N ARG A 1133 -13.58 23.30 -31.32
CA ARG A 1133 -14.71 23.68 -30.44
C ARG A 1133 -16.08 23.14 -30.89
N GLY A 1134 -16.22 21.85 -30.99
CA GLY A 1134 -17.50 21.18 -31.29
C GLY A 1134 -18.31 20.73 -30.07
N CYS A 1135 -17.75 20.95 -28.88
CA CYS A 1135 -17.97 20.24 -27.62
C CYS A 1135 -18.98 20.88 -26.70
N GLY A 1136 -18.95 20.66 -25.37
CA GLY A 1136 -19.60 21.56 -24.38
C GLY A 1136 -20.04 20.93 -23.05
N ILE A 1137 -21.17 21.39 -22.46
CA ILE A 1137 -22.00 20.78 -21.37
C ILE A 1137 -23.45 21.21 -21.16
N SER A 1138 -24.40 20.27 -21.08
CA SER A 1138 -25.71 20.45 -20.41
C SER A 1138 -26.37 19.10 -19.99
N ALA A 1139 -27.60 19.14 -19.44
CA ALA A 1139 -28.34 17.96 -18.95
C ALA A 1139 -29.85 18.11 -18.69
N SER A 1140 -30.49 16.95 -18.55
CA SER A 1140 -31.92 16.65 -18.36
C SER A 1140 -32.12 15.32 -17.56
N GLN A 1141 -33.28 14.65 -17.67
CA GLN A 1141 -33.63 13.36 -17.01
C GLN A 1141 -34.07 12.23 -17.99
N LEU A 1142 -34.35 11.03 -17.47
CA LEU A 1142 -34.08 9.75 -18.15
C LEU A 1142 -35.35 8.87 -18.40
N ASN A 1143 -35.27 7.81 -19.25
CA ASN A 1143 -36.47 7.24 -19.95
C ASN A 1143 -36.99 5.71 -19.84
N GLY A 1144 -36.54 4.78 -18.94
CA GLY A 1144 -37.30 3.56 -18.43
C GLY A 1144 -37.44 3.04 -16.91
N SER A 1145 -37.07 3.73 -15.79
CA SER A 1145 -37.40 3.52 -14.33
C SER A 1145 -37.30 4.83 -13.45
N GLN A 1146 -36.22 5.19 -12.72
CA GLN A 1146 -35.89 6.60 -12.28
C GLN A 1146 -34.42 7.00 -12.58
N GLY A 1147 -34.10 8.18 -13.15
CA GLY A 1147 -32.70 8.56 -13.46
C GLY A 1147 -32.45 9.92 -14.16
N THR A 1148 -31.18 10.24 -14.48
CA THR A 1148 -30.73 11.56 -15.01
C THR A 1148 -29.87 11.48 -16.33
N LEU A 1149 -29.94 12.47 -17.26
CA LEU A 1149 -29.56 12.40 -18.71
C LEU A 1149 -28.79 13.67 -19.19
N ILE A 1150 -27.47 13.67 -19.24
CA ILE A 1150 -26.53 14.85 -19.35
C ILE A 1150 -25.56 14.69 -20.55
N GLU A 1151 -24.65 15.51 -21.15
CA GLU A 1151 -24.33 15.20 -22.58
C GLU A 1151 -22.94 15.28 -23.43
N ILE A 1152 -21.79 14.54 -23.21
CA ILE A 1152 -20.33 14.62 -23.77
C ILE A 1152 -19.77 14.55 -25.25
N THR A 1153 -18.93 15.48 -25.71
CA THR A 1153 -18.68 15.60 -27.18
C THR A 1153 -17.26 15.53 -27.77
N LEU A 1154 -17.01 14.57 -28.68
CA LEU A 1154 -15.79 14.41 -29.50
C LEU A 1154 -16.00 13.74 -30.92
N PRO A 1155 -14.92 13.29 -31.69
CA PRO A 1155 -14.69 12.61 -33.08
C PRO A 1155 -14.93 11.15 -33.75
N ARG A 1156 -14.69 10.88 -35.09
CA ARG A 1156 -14.49 9.50 -35.77
C ARG A 1156 -13.22 9.30 -36.68
N GLN A 1157 -12.22 10.11 -36.47
CA GLN A 1157 -10.77 9.86 -36.52
C GLN A 1157 -10.34 8.60 -35.63
N LEU A 1158 -9.26 8.61 -34.81
CA LEU A 1158 -8.77 7.73 -33.68
C LEU A 1158 -9.21 6.23 -33.42
N ASN A 1159 -10.46 5.82 -33.65
CA ASN A 1159 -11.13 4.58 -33.18
C ASN A 1159 -11.23 4.33 -31.64
N ILE A 1160 -12.10 5.04 -30.89
CA ILE A 1160 -12.37 4.85 -29.44
C ILE A 1160 -13.09 3.56 -29.06
N LYS A 1161 -14.04 3.20 -29.88
CA LYS A 1161 -15.19 2.31 -29.71
C LYS A 1161 -15.63 1.94 -28.30
#